data_AF-A0A957IGC7-F1
#
_entry.id   AF-A0A957IGC7-F1
#
_cell.length_a   1.000
_cell.length_b   1.000
_cell.length_c   1.000
_cell.angle_alpha   90.00
_cell.angle_beta   90.00
_cell.angle_gamma   90.00
#
_symmetry.space_group_name_H-M   'P 1'
#
loop_
_entity.id
_entity.type
_entity.pdbx_description
1 polymer ?
#
loop_
_entity_poly.entity_id
_entity_poly.type
_entity_poly.pdbx_seq_one_letter_code
_entity_poly.pdbx_strand_id
1 'polypeptide(L)'
;MSNDFIFRGSLNAVDPELKHLLDLEDKRQDSTIILIASESESPEAVREGMSSKFANVYAEGYPRESSRRQTEAEIFDTNMELARYRRYSDPRYYKGVEYADVLEALTRRRAAQLFAANGISPNSLYVNVQPLSGAPANSAVYTALLQPGDTIMGLNLNDGGHLSHGTKINRSGKHYNGVPYFVDTQTELLDYDAIEKQALEVKPRIIVAGFSAYPMIVDWGRFRAIADKVGAYLMADIAHISGLVASGMHPSPIGIADVVTTTTHKSLCGPRGAMIMTHKRLLADKIDRAVFPGEQGGPHLNTMAALATALKLAQSEQFKALQARIVANAARLAQQLETHGIRIVGGGSENHLLLIDTKSVTYNGEHLSGDMAARILDVVGIVLNRNTIPGDRGALNPTGLRLGTVWVSQLGFGNDEIDLLAEAIATVLQGCKPYTYMAPGGKIDRRAKVDYQALLRGRAIVRQLRGVPDPKPAGQLVHVRGPEATQFLNHALASDVLALEDEGMQRTQLFGDDLHLEGVVYRENPTSYFLRFSDAENAQAAVEWLTALSDGYVDFGDIYAKLSGPVVVVGMGKGIADTILSVGDVLDTVSGAFGKLLKRDEEEDEVETAVVPTKPFFIGCEQFDADDPLPAFTWQEPADSPLKRTTLYETHKALGGRVIPFAGYEMPVWYSSVSEEHAAVREAAGLFDATHMGTFEVSGPHALEFLETVTTNDVSTLAVGQSHYTYFLFPNGDVVDDLMVYRRGANNYMLVVNASNNDKDWAWLNAV
;
A
#
# COMPACT_ATOMS: atom_id res chain seq x y z
N MET A 1 -47.69 -9.69 -8.99
CA MET A 1 -46.26 -9.57 -9.31
C MET A 1 -46.11 -9.68 -10.82
N SER A 2 -45.17 -8.95 -11.43
CA SER A 2 -44.90 -9.14 -12.87
C SER A 2 -44.40 -10.55 -13.11
N ASN A 3 -44.82 -11.19 -14.21
CA ASN A 3 -44.33 -12.51 -14.63
C ASN A 3 -43.00 -12.43 -15.43
N ASP A 4 -42.37 -11.24 -15.50
CA ASP A 4 -41.07 -11.08 -16.14
C ASP A 4 -39.90 -11.46 -15.20
N PHE A 5 -38.76 -11.79 -15.79
CA PHE A 5 -37.52 -12.14 -15.08
C PHE A 5 -36.62 -10.92 -14.83
N ILE A 6 -37.16 -9.70 -14.78
CA ILE A 6 -36.37 -8.48 -14.58
C ILE A 6 -36.19 -8.24 -13.07
N PHE A 7 -34.94 -8.32 -12.61
CA PHE A 7 -34.56 -7.94 -11.26
C PHE A 7 -34.76 -6.42 -11.06
N ARG A 8 -35.52 -6.06 -10.01
CA ARG A 8 -35.84 -4.68 -9.62
C ARG A 8 -35.47 -4.48 -8.16
N GLY A 9 -35.06 -3.27 -7.80
CA GLY A 9 -34.68 -2.91 -6.44
C GLY A 9 -33.45 -2.00 -6.41
N SER A 10 -33.14 -1.45 -5.24
CA SER A 10 -31.86 -0.78 -4.99
C SER A 10 -30.79 -1.80 -4.62
N LEU A 11 -29.51 -1.41 -4.69
CA LEU A 11 -28.41 -2.25 -4.23
C LEU A 11 -28.61 -2.72 -2.79
N ASN A 12 -29.03 -1.82 -1.89
CA ASN A 12 -29.28 -2.14 -0.48
C ASN A 12 -30.34 -3.24 -0.27
N ALA A 13 -31.34 -3.33 -1.16
CA ALA A 13 -32.39 -4.33 -1.05
C ALA A 13 -31.94 -5.72 -1.56
N VAL A 14 -30.96 -5.75 -2.47
CA VAL A 14 -30.46 -6.97 -3.11
C VAL A 14 -29.22 -7.51 -2.41
N ASP A 15 -28.32 -6.61 -2.00
CA ASP A 15 -27.01 -6.89 -1.43
C ASP A 15 -26.63 -5.77 -0.41
N PRO A 16 -27.18 -5.82 0.82
CA PRO A 16 -26.90 -4.84 1.86
C PRO A 16 -25.44 -4.88 2.35
N GLU A 17 -24.78 -6.03 2.28
CA GLU A 17 -23.37 -6.17 2.66
C GLU A 17 -22.45 -5.41 1.71
N LEU A 18 -22.66 -5.55 0.40
CA LEU A 18 -21.95 -4.76 -0.60
C LEU A 18 -22.29 -3.26 -0.47
N LYS A 19 -23.55 -2.90 -0.19
CA LYS A 19 -23.90 -1.50 0.07
C LYS A 19 -23.13 -0.93 1.26
N HIS A 20 -22.99 -1.69 2.35
CA HIS A 20 -22.20 -1.27 3.50
C HIS A 20 -20.73 -1.06 3.15
N LEU A 21 -20.13 -1.94 2.34
CA LEU A 21 -18.76 -1.76 1.85
C LEU A 21 -18.59 -0.47 1.04
N LEU A 22 -19.56 -0.14 0.17
CA LEU A 22 -19.53 1.12 -0.58
C LEU A 22 -19.60 2.34 0.35
N ASP A 23 -20.43 2.27 1.40
CA ASP A 23 -20.54 3.35 2.39
C ASP A 23 -19.26 3.54 3.21
N LEU A 24 -18.53 2.46 3.47
CA LEU A 24 -17.22 2.54 4.12
C LEU A 24 -16.17 3.23 3.22
N GLU A 25 -16.17 2.97 1.92
CA GLU A 25 -15.28 3.66 0.99
C GLU A 25 -15.64 5.13 0.81
N ASP A 26 -16.94 5.47 0.71
CA ASP A 26 -17.41 6.86 0.68
C ASP A 26 -16.92 7.59 1.94
N LYS A 27 -17.12 7.00 3.13
CA LYS A 27 -16.63 7.56 4.39
C LYS A 27 -15.11 7.70 4.42
N ARG A 28 -14.36 6.75 3.87
CA ARG A 28 -12.88 6.82 3.82
C ARG A 28 -12.44 7.99 2.94
N GLN A 29 -13.03 8.17 1.76
CA GLN A 29 -12.72 9.30 0.87
C GLN A 29 -13.10 10.64 1.52
N ASP A 30 -14.23 10.70 2.22
CA ASP A 30 -14.66 11.92 2.90
C ASP A 30 -13.75 12.30 4.07
N SER A 31 -13.18 11.32 4.77
CA SER A 31 -12.38 11.54 6.00
C SER A 31 -10.86 11.58 5.81
N THR A 32 -10.35 11.36 4.59
CA THR A 32 -8.90 11.33 4.31
C THR A 32 -8.48 12.43 3.33
N ILE A 33 -7.18 12.74 3.29
CA ILE A 33 -6.57 13.63 2.32
C ILE A 33 -5.94 12.78 1.22
N ILE A 34 -6.48 12.83 0.01
CA ILE A 34 -6.00 12.01 -1.11
C ILE A 34 -5.06 12.82 -2.00
N LEU A 35 -3.80 12.37 -2.07
CA LEU A 35 -2.72 12.96 -2.87
C LEU A 35 -2.18 12.00 -3.93
N ILE A 36 -2.91 10.92 -4.26
CA ILE A 36 -2.56 10.07 -5.40
C ILE A 36 -2.71 10.88 -6.68
N ALA A 37 -1.59 11.20 -7.34
CA ALA A 37 -1.54 12.10 -8.51
C ALA A 37 -2.27 11.61 -9.77
N SER A 38 -2.85 10.41 -9.74
CA SER A 38 -3.67 9.83 -10.79
C SER A 38 -5.15 9.71 -10.44
N GLU A 39 -5.55 10.19 -9.27
CA GLU A 39 -6.93 10.13 -8.80
C GLU A 39 -7.59 11.51 -8.84
N SER A 40 -8.90 11.49 -8.94
CA SER A 40 -9.78 12.65 -8.90
C SER A 40 -11.17 12.19 -8.48
N GLU A 41 -11.94 13.12 -7.94
CA GLU A 41 -13.36 12.90 -7.70
C GLU A 41 -14.13 13.09 -9.01
N SER A 42 -14.91 12.09 -9.42
CA SER A 42 -15.78 12.21 -10.59
C SER A 42 -17.06 12.97 -10.21
N PRO A 43 -17.43 14.06 -10.92
CA PRO A 43 -18.66 14.80 -10.65
C PRO A 43 -19.92 13.92 -10.65
N GLU A 44 -20.92 14.27 -9.86
CA GLU A 44 -22.15 13.46 -9.71
C GLU A 44 -22.85 13.21 -11.05
N ALA A 45 -22.95 14.23 -11.90
CA ALA A 45 -23.54 14.12 -13.23
C ALA A 45 -22.75 13.16 -14.17
N VAL A 46 -21.46 12.99 -13.92
CA VAL A 46 -20.63 11.99 -14.64
C VAL A 46 -20.95 10.58 -14.12
N ARG A 47 -21.10 10.41 -12.80
CA ARG A 47 -21.53 9.14 -12.18
C ARG A 47 -22.95 8.73 -12.61
N GLU A 48 -23.86 9.69 -12.78
CA GLU A 48 -25.20 9.44 -13.34
C GLU A 48 -25.11 8.81 -14.73
N GLY A 49 -24.28 9.38 -15.62
CA GLY A 49 -24.04 8.83 -16.96
C GLY A 49 -23.53 7.38 -16.94
N MET A 50 -22.65 7.04 -16.00
CA MET A 50 -22.11 5.68 -15.82
C MET A 50 -23.21 4.67 -15.45
N SER A 51 -24.24 5.09 -14.71
CA SER A 51 -25.35 4.24 -14.26
C SER A 51 -26.50 4.09 -15.28
N SER A 52 -26.39 4.72 -16.45
CA SER A 52 -27.45 4.75 -17.44
C SER A 52 -27.67 3.43 -18.18
N LYS A 53 -28.87 3.26 -18.78
CA LYS A 53 -29.24 2.07 -19.58
C LYS A 53 -28.39 1.87 -20.84
N PHE A 54 -27.51 2.81 -21.19
CA PHE A 54 -26.52 2.61 -22.24
C PHE A 54 -25.58 1.44 -21.95
N ALA A 55 -25.44 1.02 -20.69
CA ALA A 55 -24.70 -0.18 -20.31
C ALA A 55 -25.23 -1.48 -20.97
N ASN A 56 -26.50 -1.49 -21.40
CA ASN A 56 -27.13 -2.67 -22.01
C ASN A 56 -26.96 -2.75 -23.54
N VAL A 57 -26.38 -1.72 -24.16
CA VAL A 57 -26.38 -1.56 -25.62
C VAL A 57 -25.05 -2.02 -26.21
N TYR A 58 -25.12 -2.98 -27.14
CA TYR A 58 -23.95 -3.47 -27.88
C TYR A 58 -23.85 -2.77 -29.24
N ALA A 59 -22.80 -1.99 -29.46
CA ALA A 59 -22.71 -1.08 -30.62
C ALA A 59 -21.35 -1.17 -31.34
N GLU A 60 -20.93 -2.37 -31.77
CA GLU A 60 -19.68 -2.53 -32.53
C GLU A 60 -19.65 -1.72 -33.83
N GLY A 61 -18.48 -1.14 -34.13
CA GLY A 61 -18.29 -0.20 -35.22
C GLY A 61 -18.32 1.27 -34.78
N TYR A 62 -18.57 2.15 -35.74
CA TYR A 62 -18.47 3.60 -35.55
C TYR A 62 -19.64 4.34 -36.21
N PRO A 63 -20.01 5.54 -35.70
CA PRO A 63 -20.95 6.41 -36.39
C PRO A 63 -20.45 6.79 -37.78
N ARG A 64 -21.38 7.19 -38.65
CA ARG A 64 -21.06 7.72 -39.99
C ARG A 64 -20.01 8.83 -39.95
N GLU A 65 -19.06 8.79 -40.87
CA GLU A 65 -17.91 9.73 -40.90
C GLU A 65 -18.31 11.21 -40.91
N SER A 66 -19.43 11.54 -41.56
CA SER A 66 -19.95 12.92 -41.61
C SER A 66 -20.29 13.49 -40.23
N SER A 67 -20.58 12.65 -39.23
CA SER A 67 -20.96 13.11 -37.87
C SER A 67 -19.82 13.79 -37.14
N ARG A 68 -18.56 13.48 -37.48
CA ARG A 68 -17.36 14.15 -36.95
C ARG A 68 -17.37 15.66 -37.17
N ARG A 69 -18.06 16.12 -38.22
CA ARG A 69 -18.13 17.53 -38.63
C ARG A 69 -19.45 18.21 -38.26
N GLN A 70 -20.40 17.49 -37.69
CA GLN A 70 -21.64 18.09 -37.21
C GLN A 70 -21.41 18.91 -35.94
N THR A 71 -22.13 20.02 -35.80
CA THR A 71 -22.25 20.77 -34.55
C THR A 71 -23.03 19.98 -33.50
N GLU A 72 -22.94 20.34 -32.22
CA GLU A 72 -23.77 19.68 -31.20
C GLU A 72 -25.28 19.83 -31.51
N ALA A 73 -25.71 20.99 -32.02
CA ALA A 73 -27.11 21.21 -32.40
C ALA A 73 -27.58 20.26 -33.52
N GLU A 74 -26.74 20.04 -34.54
CA GLU A 74 -27.04 19.08 -35.61
C GLU A 74 -27.04 17.63 -35.11
N ILE A 75 -26.17 17.29 -34.15
CA ILE A 75 -26.14 15.95 -33.53
C ILE A 75 -27.40 15.71 -32.69
N PHE A 76 -27.91 16.74 -32.01
CA PHE A 76 -29.11 16.66 -31.19
C PHE A 76 -30.43 16.80 -31.95
N ASP A 77 -30.41 17.03 -33.27
CA ASP A 77 -31.59 16.81 -34.11
C ASP A 77 -31.84 15.30 -34.26
N THR A 78 -32.30 14.69 -33.17
CA THR A 78 -32.51 13.25 -33.07
C THR A 78 -33.55 12.77 -34.08
N ASN A 79 -34.52 13.61 -34.47
CA ASN A 79 -35.48 13.27 -35.52
C ASN A 79 -34.78 13.09 -36.87
N MET A 80 -33.88 14.01 -37.23
CA MET A 80 -33.08 13.90 -38.46
C MET A 80 -32.11 12.72 -38.40
N GLU A 81 -31.41 12.50 -37.28
CA GLU A 81 -30.51 11.35 -37.12
C GLU A 81 -31.25 10.01 -37.21
N LEU A 82 -32.44 9.90 -36.60
CA LEU A 82 -33.30 8.72 -36.71
C LEU A 82 -33.79 8.51 -38.15
N ALA A 83 -34.20 9.57 -38.84
CA ALA A 83 -34.61 9.48 -40.24
C ALA A 83 -33.46 9.01 -41.14
N ARG A 84 -32.24 9.50 -40.90
CA ARG A 84 -31.03 9.07 -41.62
C ARG A 84 -30.69 7.61 -41.33
N TYR A 85 -30.66 7.21 -40.05
CA TYR A 85 -30.41 5.84 -39.60
C TYR A 85 -31.37 4.86 -40.28
N ARG A 86 -32.68 5.18 -40.31
CA ARG A 86 -33.71 4.33 -40.94
C ARG A 86 -33.58 4.27 -42.47
N ARG A 87 -33.13 5.34 -43.11
CA ARG A 87 -33.12 5.47 -44.57
C ARG A 87 -31.85 4.92 -45.23
N TYR A 88 -30.68 5.18 -44.64
CA TYR A 88 -29.39 4.98 -45.32
C TYR A 88 -28.57 3.81 -44.78
N SER A 89 -29.16 2.98 -43.90
CA SER A 89 -28.48 1.92 -43.15
C SER A 89 -27.40 2.48 -42.21
N ASP A 90 -27.15 1.73 -41.14
CA ASP A 90 -26.19 2.08 -40.11
C ASP A 90 -24.88 1.31 -40.32
N PRO A 91 -23.71 1.99 -40.33
CA PRO A 91 -22.40 1.34 -40.47
C PRO A 91 -22.02 0.40 -39.30
N ARG A 92 -22.74 0.43 -38.18
CA ARG A 92 -22.52 -0.53 -37.08
C ARG A 92 -22.95 -1.95 -37.42
N TYR A 93 -22.31 -2.91 -36.76
CA TYR A 93 -22.55 -4.35 -36.96
C TYR A 93 -23.94 -4.77 -36.44
N TYR A 94 -24.38 -4.20 -35.31
CA TYR A 94 -25.70 -4.45 -34.72
C TYR A 94 -26.68 -3.30 -35.02
N LYS A 95 -27.98 -3.55 -34.79
CA LYS A 95 -29.07 -2.57 -34.96
C LYS A 95 -29.78 -2.35 -33.63
N GLY A 96 -30.57 -1.27 -33.54
CA GLY A 96 -31.16 -0.80 -32.27
C GLY A 96 -30.19 0.12 -31.51
N VAL A 97 -29.30 0.79 -32.24
CA VAL A 97 -28.18 1.58 -31.74
C VAL A 97 -28.28 3.05 -32.18
N GLU A 98 -29.47 3.48 -32.61
CA GLU A 98 -29.74 4.84 -33.11
C GLU A 98 -29.22 5.95 -32.18
N TYR A 99 -29.35 5.78 -30.87
CA TYR A 99 -28.91 6.75 -29.87
C TYR A 99 -27.43 6.59 -29.49
N ALA A 100 -26.83 5.42 -29.74
CA ALA A 100 -25.41 5.21 -29.54
C ALA A 100 -24.59 6.05 -30.52
N ASP A 101 -25.06 6.19 -31.76
CA ASP A 101 -24.43 7.04 -32.78
C ASP A 101 -24.47 8.53 -32.41
N VAL A 102 -25.62 9.00 -31.91
CA VAL A 102 -25.78 10.37 -31.40
C VAL A 102 -24.82 10.61 -30.24
N LEU A 103 -24.76 9.68 -29.28
CA LEU A 103 -23.89 9.78 -28.11
C LEU A 103 -22.40 9.79 -28.49
N GLU A 104 -21.98 8.88 -29.36
CA GLU A 104 -20.58 8.80 -29.77
C GLU A 104 -20.17 10.01 -30.62
N ALA A 105 -21.01 10.45 -31.54
CA ALA A 105 -20.78 11.67 -32.31
C ALA A 105 -20.63 12.89 -31.40
N LEU A 106 -21.53 13.03 -30.41
CA LEU A 106 -21.49 14.11 -29.42
C LEU A 106 -20.18 14.08 -28.63
N THR A 107 -19.79 12.91 -28.14
CA THR A 107 -18.58 12.74 -27.31
C THR A 107 -17.33 13.11 -28.11
N ARG A 108 -17.22 12.62 -29.35
CA ARG A 108 -16.13 12.99 -30.28
C ARG A 108 -16.10 14.49 -30.54
N ARG A 109 -17.27 15.10 -30.77
CA ARG A 109 -17.38 16.53 -31.04
C ARG A 109 -16.90 17.35 -29.85
N ARG A 110 -17.36 17.05 -28.63
CA ARG A 110 -16.92 17.75 -27.42
C ARG A 110 -15.44 17.61 -27.15
N ALA A 111 -14.89 16.41 -27.34
CA ALA A 111 -13.45 16.19 -27.24
C ALA A 111 -12.67 17.01 -28.28
N ALA A 112 -13.12 17.02 -29.54
CA ALA A 112 -12.48 17.79 -30.59
C ALA A 112 -12.55 19.30 -30.34
N GLN A 113 -13.65 19.81 -29.77
CA GLN A 113 -13.79 21.21 -29.37
C GLN A 113 -12.88 21.56 -28.19
N LEU A 114 -12.79 20.68 -27.19
CA LEU A 114 -12.00 20.91 -25.99
C LEU A 114 -10.49 20.94 -26.27
N PHE A 115 -9.99 20.03 -27.13
CA PHE A 115 -8.56 19.85 -27.34
C PHE A 115 -8.01 20.53 -28.61
N ALA A 116 -8.84 21.16 -29.44
CA ALA A 116 -8.39 21.93 -30.59
C ALA A 116 -7.39 23.03 -30.15
N ALA A 117 -6.17 22.98 -30.69
CA ALA A 117 -5.09 23.91 -30.35
C ALA A 117 -4.11 24.07 -31.52
N ASN A 118 -3.18 25.02 -31.40
CA ASN A 118 -2.08 25.24 -32.35
C ASN A 118 -2.55 25.34 -33.82
N GLY A 119 -3.67 26.03 -34.06
CA GLY A 119 -4.26 26.20 -35.40
C GLY A 119 -5.06 25.01 -35.92
N ILE A 120 -5.12 23.88 -35.21
CA ILE A 120 -5.98 22.75 -35.55
C ILE A 120 -7.41 23.04 -35.08
N SER A 121 -8.35 23.15 -36.03
CA SER A 121 -9.76 23.34 -35.71
C SER A 121 -10.42 22.03 -35.26
N PRO A 122 -11.55 22.09 -34.50
CA PRO A 122 -12.30 20.90 -34.11
C PRO A 122 -12.76 20.04 -35.30
N ASN A 123 -12.90 20.62 -36.50
CA ASN A 123 -13.29 19.88 -37.71
C ASN A 123 -12.13 19.11 -38.37
N SER A 124 -10.90 19.40 -37.95
CA SER A 124 -9.67 18.76 -38.44
C SER A 124 -9.03 17.86 -37.39
N LEU A 125 -9.66 17.74 -36.21
CA LEU A 125 -9.20 16.88 -35.12
C LEU A 125 -10.05 15.61 -35.05
N TYR A 126 -9.43 14.48 -35.33
CA TYR A 126 -10.06 13.16 -35.28
C TYR A 126 -9.88 12.58 -33.88
N VAL A 127 -11.01 12.21 -33.25
CA VAL A 127 -11.02 11.61 -31.91
C VAL A 127 -11.66 10.23 -31.98
N ASN A 128 -11.02 9.26 -31.36
CA ASN A 128 -11.59 7.98 -30.98
C ASN A 128 -11.80 7.96 -29.45
N VAL A 129 -13.02 7.66 -29.01
CA VAL A 129 -13.48 7.75 -27.62
C VAL A 129 -13.88 6.38 -27.05
N GLN A 130 -13.58 5.30 -27.78
CA GLN A 130 -13.91 3.93 -27.39
C GLN A 130 -12.86 3.21 -26.52
N PRO A 131 -11.56 3.60 -26.45
CA PRO A 131 -10.59 2.89 -25.64
C PRO A 131 -11.00 2.78 -24.16
N LEU A 132 -10.94 1.56 -23.63
CA LEU A 132 -11.44 1.24 -22.28
C LEU A 132 -10.61 1.89 -21.15
N SER A 133 -9.32 2.14 -21.41
CA SER A 133 -8.41 2.84 -20.50
C SER A 133 -7.12 3.24 -21.23
N GLY A 134 -6.18 3.87 -20.54
CA GLY A 134 -4.95 4.42 -21.13
C GLY A 134 -4.03 3.36 -21.75
N ALA A 135 -3.81 2.23 -21.07
CA ALA A 135 -2.94 1.18 -21.59
C ALA A 135 -3.52 0.50 -22.87
N PRO A 136 -4.82 0.16 -22.95
CA PRO A 136 -5.46 -0.24 -24.20
C PRO A 136 -5.39 0.83 -25.30
N ALA A 137 -5.55 2.11 -24.97
CA ALA A 137 -5.43 3.21 -25.93
C ALA A 137 -4.02 3.27 -26.54
N ASN A 138 -2.98 3.22 -25.71
CA ASN A 138 -1.59 3.20 -26.16
C ASN A 138 -1.30 1.93 -27.00
N SER A 139 -1.84 0.79 -26.61
CA SER A 139 -1.72 -0.47 -27.36
C SER A 139 -2.34 -0.36 -28.76
N ALA A 140 -3.52 0.24 -28.88
CA ALA A 140 -4.16 0.47 -30.17
C ALA A 140 -3.34 1.39 -31.08
N VAL A 141 -2.64 2.41 -30.53
CA VAL A 141 -1.71 3.23 -31.31
C VAL A 141 -0.54 2.40 -31.83
N TYR A 142 0.04 1.54 -31.00
CA TYR A 142 1.13 0.66 -31.44
C TYR A 142 0.65 -0.33 -32.51
N THR A 143 -0.50 -0.97 -32.31
CA THR A 143 -1.13 -1.87 -33.29
C THR A 143 -1.45 -1.15 -34.62
N ALA A 144 -1.79 0.14 -34.58
CA ALA A 144 -2.06 0.93 -35.77
C ALA A 144 -0.80 1.30 -36.58
N LEU A 145 0.35 1.50 -35.91
CA LEU A 145 1.51 2.20 -36.48
C LEU A 145 2.79 1.36 -36.57
N LEU A 146 2.90 0.31 -35.76
CA LEU A 146 4.11 -0.50 -35.60
C LEU A 146 3.92 -1.92 -36.13
N GLN A 147 5.04 -2.61 -36.34
CA GLN A 147 5.13 -4.05 -36.48
C GLN A 147 5.84 -4.64 -35.24
N PRO A 148 5.54 -5.89 -34.83
CA PRO A 148 6.29 -6.54 -33.77
C PRO A 148 7.80 -6.50 -34.05
N GLY A 149 8.59 -6.16 -33.03
CA GLY A 149 10.04 -5.93 -33.14
C GLY A 149 10.46 -4.50 -33.48
N ASP A 150 9.55 -3.62 -33.92
CA ASP A 150 9.85 -2.19 -34.08
C ASP A 150 10.34 -1.58 -32.75
N THR A 151 11.17 -0.55 -32.83
CA THR A 151 11.72 0.10 -31.64
C THR A 151 10.78 1.20 -31.11
N ILE A 152 10.46 1.13 -29.82
CA ILE A 152 9.72 2.16 -29.07
C ILE A 152 10.70 2.88 -28.16
N MET A 153 10.72 4.22 -28.21
CA MET A 153 11.47 5.03 -27.26
C MET A 153 10.53 5.76 -26.30
N GLY A 154 10.70 5.58 -24.99
CA GLY A 154 9.84 6.17 -23.95
C GLY A 154 10.62 6.48 -22.68
N LEU A 155 10.07 7.31 -21.78
CA LEU A 155 10.74 7.67 -20.53
C LEU A 155 10.94 6.41 -19.65
N ASN A 156 12.11 6.30 -19.04
CA ASN A 156 12.42 5.24 -18.09
C ASN A 156 11.41 5.22 -16.94
N LEU A 157 11.00 4.02 -16.50
CA LEU A 157 10.02 3.88 -15.43
C LEU A 157 10.48 4.48 -14.10
N ASN A 158 11.77 4.33 -13.76
CA ASN A 158 12.33 4.87 -12.52
C ASN A 158 12.39 6.41 -12.54
N ASP A 159 12.52 6.99 -13.73
CA ASP A 159 12.59 8.43 -13.97
C ASP A 159 11.19 9.05 -14.22
N GLY A 160 10.13 8.28 -13.97
CA GLY A 160 8.75 8.78 -14.03
C GLY A 160 7.97 8.43 -15.31
N GLY A 161 8.49 7.53 -16.14
CA GLY A 161 7.77 6.96 -17.28
C GLY A 161 6.57 6.11 -16.88
N HIS A 162 5.91 5.51 -17.86
CA HIS A 162 4.78 4.61 -17.64
C HIS A 162 5.04 3.21 -18.21
N LEU A 163 4.43 2.19 -17.60
CA LEU A 163 4.57 0.79 -18.02
C LEU A 163 4.28 0.58 -19.51
N SER A 164 3.30 1.29 -20.07
CA SER A 164 2.91 1.13 -21.48
C SER A 164 3.88 1.77 -22.49
N HIS A 165 4.96 2.42 -22.06
CA HIS A 165 5.86 3.18 -22.96
C HIS A 165 7.09 2.35 -23.40
N GLY A 166 6.94 1.03 -23.53
CA GLY A 166 8.01 0.13 -23.99
C GLY A 166 8.72 -0.63 -22.87
N THR A 167 8.19 -0.66 -21.64
CA THR A 167 8.84 -1.42 -20.56
C THR A 167 8.76 -2.94 -20.80
N LYS A 168 9.85 -3.68 -20.54
CA LYS A 168 9.96 -5.13 -20.82
C LYS A 168 8.89 -6.00 -20.14
N ILE A 169 8.34 -5.53 -19.03
CA ILE A 169 7.29 -6.25 -18.28
C ILE A 169 5.89 -6.07 -18.87
N ASN A 170 5.65 -4.99 -19.61
CA ASN A 170 4.39 -4.69 -20.27
C ASN A 170 4.35 -5.23 -21.70
N ARG A 171 3.16 -5.42 -22.30
CA ARG A 171 3.05 -5.88 -23.70
C ARG A 171 3.81 -5.00 -24.68
N SER A 172 3.92 -3.69 -24.40
CA SER A 172 4.69 -2.74 -25.21
C SER A 172 6.17 -3.11 -25.29
N GLY A 173 6.80 -3.61 -24.23
CA GLY A 173 8.18 -4.11 -24.29
C GLY A 173 8.30 -5.62 -24.54
N LYS A 174 7.20 -6.39 -24.48
CA LYS A 174 7.19 -7.80 -24.88
C LYS A 174 7.06 -7.99 -26.39
N HIS A 175 6.28 -7.15 -27.06
CA HIS A 175 6.04 -7.25 -28.51
C HIS A 175 6.96 -6.36 -29.35
N TYR A 176 7.50 -5.30 -28.76
CA TYR A 176 8.34 -4.31 -29.44
C TYR A 176 9.68 -4.18 -28.69
N ASN A 177 10.69 -3.65 -29.36
CA ASN A 177 11.99 -3.38 -28.75
C ASN A 177 11.93 -2.04 -27.98
N GLY A 178 11.73 -2.11 -26.67
CA GLY A 178 11.68 -0.92 -25.82
C GLY A 178 13.07 -0.40 -25.45
N VAL A 179 13.37 0.84 -25.83
CA VAL A 179 14.60 1.55 -25.47
C VAL A 179 14.23 2.78 -24.62
N PRO A 180 14.63 2.87 -23.35
CA PRO A 180 14.30 4.02 -22.53
C PRO A 180 15.14 5.25 -22.91
N TYR A 181 14.56 6.43 -22.72
CA TYR A 181 15.31 7.66 -22.48
C TYR A 181 15.16 8.08 -21.01
N PHE A 182 16.00 9.00 -20.54
CA PHE A 182 16.19 9.27 -19.10
C PHE A 182 16.05 10.76 -18.79
N VAL A 183 15.95 11.09 -17.51
CA VAL A 183 16.25 12.44 -17.00
C VAL A 183 17.75 12.56 -16.73
N ASP A 184 18.26 13.78 -16.68
CA ASP A 184 19.61 14.04 -16.19
C ASP A 184 19.68 13.77 -14.68
N THR A 185 20.71 13.05 -14.23
CA THR A 185 20.80 12.59 -12.84
C THR A 185 21.15 13.69 -11.82
N GLN A 186 21.57 14.87 -12.28
CA GLN A 186 21.93 15.99 -11.39
C GLN A 186 20.77 16.97 -11.24
N THR A 187 20.16 17.34 -12.37
CA THR A 187 19.03 18.26 -12.44
C THR A 187 17.69 17.55 -12.20
N GLU A 188 17.63 16.24 -12.45
CA GLU A 188 16.42 15.41 -12.38
C GLU A 188 15.35 15.82 -13.41
N LEU A 189 15.75 16.53 -14.46
CA LEU A 189 14.90 17.02 -15.55
C LEU A 189 15.19 16.29 -16.88
N LEU A 190 14.24 16.32 -17.82
CA LEU A 190 14.43 15.71 -19.14
C LEU A 190 15.64 16.32 -19.87
N ASP A 191 16.63 15.48 -20.22
CA ASP A 191 17.77 15.88 -21.04
C ASP A 191 17.44 15.64 -22.52
N TYR A 192 16.96 16.68 -23.18
CA TYR A 192 16.57 16.62 -24.59
C TYR A 192 17.73 16.33 -25.55
N ASP A 193 18.96 16.69 -25.20
CA ASP A 193 20.12 16.45 -26.05
C ASP A 193 20.58 14.98 -25.94
N ALA A 194 20.53 14.40 -24.73
CA ALA A 194 20.71 12.96 -24.54
C ALA A 194 19.59 12.15 -25.22
N ILE A 195 18.33 12.59 -25.11
CA ILE A 195 17.20 11.99 -25.82
C ILE A 195 17.44 12.00 -27.34
N GLU A 196 17.89 13.14 -27.89
CA GLU A 196 18.20 13.24 -29.33
C GLU A 196 19.31 12.27 -29.74
N LYS A 197 20.40 12.24 -28.98
CA LYS A 197 21.53 11.34 -29.25
C LYS A 197 21.09 9.88 -29.25
N GLN A 198 20.30 9.47 -28.25
CA GLN A 198 19.76 8.12 -28.16
C GLN A 198 18.87 7.80 -29.37
N ALA A 199 17.98 8.73 -29.76
CA ALA A 199 17.10 8.55 -30.91
C ALA A 199 17.88 8.35 -32.22
N LEU A 200 18.96 9.12 -32.43
CA LEU A 200 19.82 9.00 -33.61
C LEU A 200 20.52 7.64 -33.70
N GLU A 201 20.90 7.07 -32.55
CA GLU A 201 21.54 5.77 -32.45
C GLU A 201 20.56 4.63 -32.72
N VAL A 202 19.42 4.61 -32.02
CA VAL A 202 18.49 3.47 -32.05
C VAL A 202 17.42 3.56 -33.12
N LYS A 203 17.25 4.74 -33.74
CA LYS A 203 16.29 5.03 -34.82
C LYS A 203 14.89 4.47 -34.53
N PRO A 204 14.25 4.93 -33.44
CA PRO A 204 12.98 4.37 -33.01
C PRO A 204 11.90 4.60 -34.07
N ARG A 205 10.94 3.68 -34.15
CA ARG A 205 9.77 3.86 -35.02
C ARG A 205 8.78 4.86 -34.43
N ILE A 206 8.73 4.93 -33.10
CA ILE A 206 7.90 5.87 -32.35
C ILE A 206 8.64 6.37 -31.12
N ILE A 207 8.51 7.67 -30.83
CA ILE A 207 8.93 8.30 -29.59
C ILE A 207 7.66 8.64 -28.81
N VAL A 208 7.57 8.14 -27.58
CA VAL A 208 6.46 8.38 -26.67
C VAL A 208 6.88 9.47 -25.68
N ALA A 209 6.35 10.67 -25.86
CA ALA A 209 6.54 11.80 -24.95
C ALA A 209 5.37 11.86 -23.96
N GLY A 210 5.56 11.29 -22.77
CA GLY A 210 4.56 11.26 -21.72
C GLY A 210 5.12 10.64 -20.45
N PHE A 211 4.44 10.84 -19.34
CA PHE A 211 4.95 10.47 -18.02
C PHE A 211 3.83 10.17 -17.03
N SER A 212 4.19 9.47 -15.96
CA SER A 212 3.37 9.27 -14.76
C SER A 212 3.88 10.05 -13.56
N ALA A 213 5.16 10.40 -13.52
CA ALA A 213 5.80 11.06 -12.38
C ALA A 213 6.93 11.99 -12.84
N TYR A 214 6.59 13.06 -13.57
CA TYR A 214 7.51 14.13 -13.94
C TYR A 214 6.86 15.47 -13.58
N PRO A 215 7.49 16.34 -12.77
CA PRO A 215 6.82 17.50 -12.19
C PRO A 215 6.83 18.75 -13.08
N MET A 216 7.57 18.74 -14.20
CA MET A 216 7.74 19.93 -15.04
C MET A 216 6.92 19.90 -16.33
N ILE A 217 6.89 21.05 -17.01
CA ILE A 217 6.30 21.17 -18.34
C ILE A 217 7.17 20.44 -19.38
N VAL A 218 6.52 19.77 -20.33
CA VAL A 218 7.21 19.11 -21.45
C VAL A 218 7.33 20.04 -22.66
N ASP A 219 8.55 20.15 -23.20
CA ASP A 219 8.81 20.79 -24.49
C ASP A 219 8.41 19.87 -25.66
N TRP A 220 7.19 20.05 -26.15
CA TRP A 220 6.67 19.33 -27.31
C TRP A 220 7.41 19.65 -28.61
N GLY A 221 7.91 20.89 -28.75
CA GLY A 221 8.62 21.34 -29.95
C GLY A 221 9.96 20.63 -30.09
N ARG A 222 10.69 20.47 -28.97
CA ARG A 222 11.94 19.72 -28.94
C ARG A 222 11.73 18.24 -29.26
N PHE A 223 10.71 17.59 -28.69
CA PHE A 223 10.35 16.22 -29.05
C PHE A 223 9.99 16.06 -30.53
N ARG A 224 9.25 17.02 -31.11
CA ARG A 224 8.92 17.02 -32.55
C ARG A 224 10.18 17.10 -33.41
N ALA A 225 11.09 18.01 -33.10
CA ALA A 225 12.35 18.16 -33.83
C ALA A 225 13.19 16.87 -33.79
N ILE A 226 13.26 16.20 -32.63
CA ILE A 226 13.96 14.92 -32.48
C ILE A 226 13.29 13.85 -33.35
N ALA A 227 11.96 13.69 -33.25
CA ALA A 227 11.22 12.70 -34.01
C ALA A 227 11.36 12.91 -35.53
N ASP A 228 11.34 14.16 -36.02
CA ASP A 228 11.55 14.48 -37.43
C ASP A 228 12.97 14.11 -37.90
N LYS A 229 13.98 14.35 -37.06
CA LYS A 229 15.38 14.05 -37.38
C LYS A 229 15.64 12.57 -37.64
N VAL A 230 14.89 11.69 -36.97
CA VAL A 230 15.03 10.22 -37.08
C VAL A 230 13.91 9.56 -37.88
N GLY A 231 12.92 10.33 -38.35
CA GLY A 231 11.76 9.81 -39.08
C GLY A 231 10.79 8.98 -38.23
N ALA A 232 10.71 9.25 -36.93
CA ALA A 232 9.81 8.58 -36.00
C ALA A 232 8.42 9.24 -35.93
N TYR A 233 7.41 8.46 -35.59
CA TYR A 233 6.16 9.02 -35.07
C TYR A 233 6.40 9.65 -33.70
N LEU A 234 5.80 10.81 -33.44
CA LEU A 234 5.70 11.39 -32.11
C LEU A 234 4.32 11.08 -31.53
N MET A 235 4.31 10.36 -30.42
CA MET A 235 3.11 10.12 -29.63
C MET A 235 3.20 10.88 -28.32
N ALA A 236 2.24 11.77 -28.05
CA ALA A 236 2.15 12.43 -26.75
C ALA A 236 1.11 11.72 -25.88
N ASP A 237 1.53 11.16 -24.75
CA ASP A 237 0.61 10.60 -23.75
C ASP A 237 0.39 11.63 -22.65
N ILE A 238 -0.74 12.33 -22.72
CA ILE A 238 -1.09 13.42 -21.80
C ILE A 238 -1.98 12.94 -20.64
N ALA A 239 -2.05 11.64 -20.38
CA ALA A 239 -3.00 11.05 -19.42
C ALA A 239 -3.06 11.76 -18.05
N HIS A 240 -1.91 12.17 -17.51
CA HIS A 240 -1.81 12.87 -16.22
C HIS A 240 -2.20 14.35 -16.30
N ILE A 241 -1.93 15.00 -17.42
CA ILE A 241 -2.04 16.47 -17.60
C ILE A 241 -3.18 16.88 -18.53
N SER A 242 -4.09 15.97 -18.87
CA SER A 242 -5.13 16.23 -19.88
C SER A 242 -6.09 17.36 -19.51
N GLY A 243 -6.44 17.50 -18.23
CA GLY A 243 -7.22 18.66 -17.77
C GLY A 243 -6.43 19.96 -17.89
N LEU A 244 -5.14 19.92 -17.60
CA LEU A 244 -4.24 21.08 -17.66
C LEU A 244 -4.04 21.51 -19.12
N VAL A 245 -3.89 20.55 -20.04
CA VAL A 245 -3.87 20.81 -21.49
C VAL A 245 -5.19 21.40 -21.97
N ALA A 246 -6.32 20.84 -21.56
CA ALA A 246 -7.65 21.30 -21.96
C ALA A 246 -7.97 22.74 -21.49
N SER A 247 -7.41 23.16 -20.35
CA SER A 247 -7.60 24.48 -19.74
C SER A 247 -6.53 25.51 -20.13
N GLY A 248 -5.46 25.07 -20.80
CA GLY A 248 -4.32 25.90 -21.17
C GLY A 248 -3.30 26.13 -20.05
N MET A 249 -3.37 25.39 -18.94
CA MET A 249 -2.37 25.43 -17.85
C MET A 249 -1.11 24.61 -18.17
N HIS A 250 -1.20 23.70 -19.14
CA HIS A 250 -0.04 23.02 -19.72
C HIS A 250 -0.09 23.17 -21.24
N PRO A 251 1.04 23.43 -21.93
CA PRO A 251 1.07 23.53 -23.39
C PRO A 251 0.46 22.29 -24.07
N SER A 252 -0.28 22.51 -25.17
CA SER A 252 -0.95 21.44 -25.91
C SER A 252 -0.02 20.79 -26.95
N PRO A 253 0.07 19.45 -27.03
CA PRO A 253 0.79 18.75 -28.10
C PRO A 253 -0.04 18.59 -29.39
N ILE A 254 -1.30 19.03 -29.41
CA ILE A 254 -2.16 18.92 -30.60
C ILE A 254 -1.60 19.79 -31.72
N GLY A 255 -1.54 19.28 -32.95
CA GLY A 255 -0.87 19.95 -34.07
C GLY A 255 0.66 19.81 -34.08
N ILE A 256 1.26 19.22 -33.03
CA ILE A 256 2.69 18.94 -32.92
C ILE A 256 2.93 17.41 -32.99
N ALA A 257 2.32 16.65 -32.08
CA ALA A 257 2.39 15.20 -32.06
C ALA A 257 1.55 14.58 -33.19
N ASP A 258 2.01 13.45 -33.73
CA ASP A 258 1.28 12.66 -34.72
C ASP A 258 -0.01 12.08 -34.12
N VAL A 259 0.10 11.59 -32.89
CA VAL A 259 -1.00 11.01 -32.10
C VAL A 259 -0.90 11.52 -30.67
N VAL A 260 -2.04 11.88 -30.08
CA VAL A 260 -2.15 12.23 -28.67
C VAL A 260 -3.08 11.22 -28.00
N THR A 261 -2.61 10.57 -26.94
CA THR A 261 -3.44 9.68 -26.11
C THR A 261 -3.67 10.27 -24.74
N THR A 262 -4.79 9.92 -24.13
CA THR A 262 -5.07 10.34 -22.76
C THR A 262 -6.03 9.39 -22.07
N THR A 263 -5.89 9.25 -20.76
CA THR A 263 -6.99 8.80 -19.90
C THR A 263 -7.98 9.92 -19.63
N THR A 264 -9.16 9.57 -19.14
CA THR A 264 -10.23 10.55 -18.86
C THR A 264 -10.52 10.79 -17.37
N HIS A 265 -9.87 10.04 -16.46
CA HIS A 265 -10.19 10.01 -15.02
C HIS A 265 -9.15 10.67 -14.09
N LYS A 266 -8.07 11.23 -14.64
CA LYS A 266 -7.04 11.92 -13.84
C LYS A 266 -7.40 13.40 -13.71
N SER A 267 -6.53 14.32 -14.09
CA SER A 267 -6.81 15.76 -14.08
C SER A 267 -8.01 16.20 -14.93
N LEU A 268 -8.53 15.36 -15.84
CA LEU A 268 -9.78 15.64 -16.58
C LEU A 268 -11.05 15.41 -15.73
N CYS A 269 -10.95 14.75 -14.58
CA CYS A 269 -12.06 14.48 -13.65
C CYS A 269 -13.28 13.77 -14.28
N GLY A 270 -13.07 12.99 -15.33
CA GLY A 270 -14.11 12.20 -16.01
C GLY A 270 -14.15 10.74 -15.55
N PRO A 271 -14.91 9.88 -16.27
CA PRO A 271 -14.99 8.46 -15.93
C PRO A 271 -13.67 7.74 -16.27
N ARG A 272 -13.50 6.51 -15.76
CA ARG A 272 -12.42 5.64 -16.23
C ARG A 272 -12.65 5.25 -17.69
N GLY A 273 -11.78 5.77 -18.56
CA GLY A 273 -11.77 5.56 -20.01
C GLY A 273 -10.53 6.23 -20.62
N ALA A 274 -10.47 6.28 -21.94
CA ALA A 274 -9.40 6.96 -22.67
C ALA A 274 -9.86 7.49 -24.03
N MET A 275 -9.04 8.39 -24.59
CA MET A 275 -9.23 8.95 -25.93
C MET A 275 -7.92 8.87 -26.72
N ILE A 276 -8.05 8.71 -28.03
CA ILE A 276 -6.95 8.82 -28.99
C ILE A 276 -7.30 9.93 -29.97
N MET A 277 -6.39 10.88 -30.15
CA MET A 277 -6.59 12.07 -30.96
C MET A 277 -5.49 12.18 -32.01
N THR A 278 -5.87 12.60 -33.23
CA THR A 278 -4.91 12.94 -34.28
C THR A 278 -5.47 14.00 -35.20
N HIS A 279 -4.61 14.90 -35.69
CA HIS A 279 -4.96 15.85 -36.73
C HIS A 279 -4.65 15.30 -38.14
N LYS A 280 -4.16 14.05 -38.24
CA LYS A 280 -3.77 13.40 -39.49
C LYS A 280 -4.84 12.40 -39.92
N ARG A 281 -5.62 12.75 -40.95
CA ARG A 281 -6.71 11.91 -41.51
C ARG A 281 -6.31 10.45 -41.75
N LEU A 282 -5.11 10.23 -42.31
CA LEU A 282 -4.61 8.89 -42.65
C LEU A 282 -4.32 8.02 -41.42
N LEU A 283 -4.03 8.64 -40.27
CA LEU A 283 -3.84 7.92 -39.01
C LEU A 283 -5.18 7.59 -38.35
N ALA A 284 -6.18 8.45 -38.50
CA ALA A 284 -7.51 8.26 -37.89
C ALA A 284 -8.14 6.90 -38.27
N ASP A 285 -8.13 6.53 -39.56
CA ASP A 285 -8.69 5.24 -40.01
C ASP A 285 -7.90 4.04 -39.49
N LYS A 286 -6.58 4.18 -39.34
CA LYS A 286 -5.73 3.11 -38.78
C LYS A 286 -6.00 2.93 -37.29
N ILE A 287 -6.13 4.03 -36.56
CA ILE A 287 -6.43 4.05 -35.13
C ILE A 287 -7.81 3.45 -34.88
N ASP A 288 -8.83 3.87 -35.64
CA ASP A 288 -10.18 3.29 -35.53
C ASP A 288 -10.15 1.77 -35.73
N ARG A 289 -9.50 1.27 -36.80
CA ARG A 289 -9.37 -0.18 -37.03
C ARG A 289 -8.58 -0.91 -35.94
N ALA A 290 -7.56 -0.26 -35.37
CA ALA A 290 -6.77 -0.85 -34.30
C ALA A 290 -7.54 -0.91 -32.97
N VAL A 291 -8.40 0.08 -32.68
CA VAL A 291 -9.31 0.00 -31.53
C VAL A 291 -10.36 -1.08 -31.75
N PHE A 292 -11.10 -1.01 -32.86
CA PHE A 292 -12.07 -2.03 -33.26
C PHE A 292 -11.97 -2.28 -34.78
N PRO A 293 -11.80 -3.53 -35.24
CA PRO A 293 -11.88 -4.79 -34.48
C PRO A 293 -10.54 -5.27 -33.89
N GLY A 294 -9.51 -4.41 -33.82
CA GLY A 294 -8.16 -4.83 -33.41
C GLY A 294 -8.03 -5.24 -31.93
N GLU A 295 -8.21 -4.29 -31.01
CA GLU A 295 -7.94 -4.50 -29.58
C GLU A 295 -9.21 -4.76 -28.74
N GLN A 296 -10.38 -4.33 -29.21
CA GLN A 296 -11.64 -4.33 -28.43
C GLN A 296 -12.82 -4.85 -29.27
N GLY A 297 -13.91 -5.23 -28.59
CA GLY A 297 -15.23 -5.53 -29.16
C GLY A 297 -16.23 -4.37 -28.99
N GLY A 298 -17.42 -4.65 -28.45
CA GLY A 298 -18.45 -3.63 -28.18
C GLY A 298 -17.99 -2.48 -27.26
N PRO A 299 -18.25 -1.20 -27.61
CA PRO A 299 -17.83 -0.05 -26.80
C PRO A 299 -18.70 0.13 -25.54
N HIS A 300 -18.11 0.65 -24.46
CA HIS A 300 -18.82 0.95 -23.21
C HIS A 300 -19.57 2.29 -23.30
N LEU A 301 -20.82 2.25 -23.78
CA LEU A 301 -21.61 3.46 -24.06
C LEU A 301 -22.00 4.25 -22.80
N ASN A 302 -22.21 3.61 -21.66
CA ASN A 302 -22.42 4.32 -20.38
C ASN A 302 -21.18 5.12 -19.94
N THR A 303 -19.98 4.55 -20.11
CA THR A 303 -18.72 5.29 -19.94
C THR A 303 -18.60 6.45 -20.93
N MET A 304 -19.06 6.26 -22.16
CA MET A 304 -19.08 7.31 -23.16
C MET A 304 -20.07 8.43 -22.81
N ALA A 305 -21.24 8.11 -22.24
CA ALA A 305 -22.21 9.09 -21.74
C ALA A 305 -21.61 9.93 -20.61
N ALA A 306 -20.97 9.26 -19.64
CA ALA A 306 -20.23 9.92 -18.56
C ALA A 306 -19.11 10.83 -19.11
N LEU A 307 -18.36 10.35 -20.12
CA LEU A 307 -17.29 11.11 -20.76
C LEU A 307 -17.83 12.34 -21.50
N ALA A 308 -18.94 12.22 -22.23
CA ALA A 308 -19.59 13.35 -22.89
C ALA A 308 -19.94 14.46 -21.90
N THR A 309 -20.41 14.09 -20.71
CA THR A 309 -20.70 15.02 -19.61
C THR A 309 -19.43 15.66 -19.07
N ALA A 310 -18.39 14.87 -18.78
CA ALA A 310 -17.10 15.37 -18.30
C ALA A 310 -16.47 16.37 -19.28
N LEU A 311 -16.50 16.08 -20.58
CA LEU A 311 -15.99 16.97 -21.63
C LEU A 311 -16.76 18.29 -21.71
N LYS A 312 -18.06 18.28 -21.43
CA LYS A 312 -18.87 19.52 -21.34
C LYS A 312 -18.48 20.34 -20.12
N LEU A 313 -18.31 19.71 -18.96
CA LEU A 313 -17.87 20.39 -17.74
C LEU A 313 -16.47 20.99 -17.90
N ALA A 314 -15.57 20.28 -18.60
CA ALA A 314 -14.21 20.73 -18.86
C ALA A 314 -14.11 21.99 -19.73
N GLN A 315 -15.18 22.39 -20.43
CA GLN A 315 -15.26 23.65 -21.18
C GLN A 315 -15.65 24.86 -20.31
N SER A 316 -15.97 24.66 -19.03
CA SER A 316 -16.43 25.73 -18.15
C SER A 316 -15.28 26.55 -17.54
N GLU A 317 -15.55 27.82 -17.23
CA GLU A 317 -14.61 28.67 -16.48
C GLU A 317 -14.30 28.10 -15.08
N GLN A 318 -15.27 27.42 -14.46
CA GLN A 318 -15.05 26.75 -13.18
C GLN A 318 -13.99 25.65 -13.29
N PHE A 319 -14.04 24.84 -14.36
CA PHE A 319 -13.02 23.82 -14.60
C PHE A 319 -11.65 24.46 -14.87
N LYS A 320 -11.59 25.53 -15.66
CA LYS A 320 -10.34 26.27 -15.89
C LYS A 320 -9.74 26.81 -14.59
N ALA A 321 -10.57 27.37 -13.70
CA ALA A 321 -10.15 27.83 -12.39
C ALA A 321 -9.63 26.69 -11.50
N LEU A 322 -10.29 25.51 -11.54
CA LEU A 322 -9.81 24.31 -10.86
C LEU A 322 -8.42 23.91 -11.35
N GLN A 323 -8.18 23.87 -12.66
CA GLN A 323 -6.87 23.48 -13.21
C GLN A 323 -5.76 24.47 -12.83
N ALA A 324 -6.05 25.77 -12.81
CA ALA A 324 -5.11 26.77 -12.31
C ALA A 324 -4.79 26.57 -10.82
N ARG A 325 -5.82 26.26 -10.01
CA ARG A 325 -5.67 25.95 -8.58
C ARG A 325 -4.81 24.70 -8.37
N ILE A 326 -4.99 23.66 -9.17
CA ILE A 326 -4.21 22.42 -9.11
C ILE A 326 -2.71 22.70 -9.25
N VAL A 327 -2.32 23.46 -10.28
CA VAL A 327 -0.90 23.81 -10.53
C VAL A 327 -0.35 24.69 -9.40
N ALA A 328 -1.11 25.71 -8.98
CA ALA A 328 -0.69 26.60 -7.89
C ALA A 328 -0.49 25.84 -6.57
N ASN A 329 -1.39 24.91 -6.24
CA ASN A 329 -1.30 24.11 -5.03
C ASN A 329 -0.11 23.15 -5.07
N ALA A 330 0.22 22.55 -6.22
CA ALA A 330 1.38 21.65 -6.33
C ALA A 330 2.70 22.41 -6.13
N ALA A 331 2.83 23.58 -6.76
CA ALA A 331 3.99 24.45 -6.57
C ALA A 331 4.12 24.93 -5.12
N ARG A 332 3.00 25.33 -4.49
CA ARG A 332 2.98 25.77 -3.08
C ARG A 332 3.36 24.64 -2.13
N LEU A 333 2.80 23.44 -2.32
CA LEU A 333 3.10 22.29 -1.49
C LEU A 333 4.59 21.91 -1.58
N ALA A 334 5.18 21.95 -2.78
CA ALA A 334 6.61 21.72 -2.97
C ALA A 334 7.45 22.74 -2.18
N GLN A 335 7.13 24.03 -2.30
CA GLN A 335 7.82 25.11 -1.60
C GLN A 335 7.74 24.97 -0.07
N GLN A 336 6.56 24.62 0.46
CA GLN A 336 6.39 24.47 1.91
C GLN A 336 7.12 23.25 2.44
N LEU A 337 7.03 22.10 1.77
CA LEU A 337 7.79 20.91 2.17
C LEU A 337 9.31 21.16 2.17
N GLU A 338 9.81 21.91 1.19
CA GLU A 338 11.22 22.33 1.15
C GLU A 338 11.58 23.24 2.34
N THR A 339 10.70 24.16 2.72
CA THR A 339 10.88 25.02 3.91
C THR A 339 10.95 24.19 5.20
N HIS A 340 10.24 23.07 5.24
CA HIS A 340 10.34 22.09 6.32
C HIS A 340 11.56 21.16 6.22
N GLY A 341 12.43 21.31 5.21
CA GLY A 341 13.64 20.49 5.06
C GLY A 341 13.42 19.13 4.37
N ILE A 342 12.28 18.94 3.71
CA ILE A 342 12.03 17.77 2.86
C ILE A 342 12.53 18.05 1.44
N ARG A 343 13.39 17.18 0.91
CA ARG A 343 14.01 17.39 -0.42
C ARG A 343 12.98 17.19 -1.55
N ILE A 344 12.87 18.17 -2.45
CA ILE A 344 12.03 18.10 -3.65
C ILE A 344 12.86 17.62 -4.85
N VAL A 345 12.37 16.60 -5.56
CA VAL A 345 12.99 16.08 -6.78
C VAL A 345 12.69 17.02 -7.94
N GLY A 346 13.72 17.39 -8.72
CA GLY A 346 13.60 18.33 -9.83
C GLY A 346 13.43 19.79 -9.42
N GLY A 347 13.46 20.11 -8.12
CA GLY A 347 13.45 21.48 -7.60
C GLY A 347 12.10 22.20 -7.58
N GLY A 348 10.99 21.52 -7.86
CA GLY A 348 9.66 22.13 -7.78
C GLY A 348 8.57 21.37 -8.54
N SER A 349 7.51 22.09 -8.91
CA SER A 349 6.44 21.58 -9.76
C SER A 349 5.86 22.69 -10.63
N GLU A 350 5.64 22.38 -11.91
CA GLU A 350 4.95 23.23 -12.89
C GLU A 350 3.66 22.57 -13.42
N ASN A 351 3.24 21.46 -12.80
CA ASN A 351 2.02 20.74 -13.18
C ASN A 351 1.21 20.32 -11.95
N HIS A 352 0.48 19.21 -12.01
CA HIS A 352 -0.43 18.78 -10.94
C HIS A 352 0.20 17.88 -9.88
N LEU A 353 1.49 17.56 -10.00
CA LEU A 353 2.20 16.66 -9.09
C LEU A 353 3.59 17.14 -8.72
N LEU A 354 4.09 16.63 -7.60
CA LEU A 354 5.45 16.81 -7.12
C LEU A 354 6.01 15.47 -6.63
N LEU A 355 7.33 15.42 -6.52
CA LEU A 355 8.08 14.28 -6.03
C LEU A 355 8.96 14.72 -4.88
N ILE A 356 8.97 13.95 -3.80
CA ILE A 356 9.88 14.18 -2.67
C ILE A 356 10.79 12.98 -2.47
N ASP A 357 12.01 13.24 -2.01
CA ASP A 357 13.03 12.24 -1.70
C ASP A 357 13.01 11.95 -0.20
N THR A 358 12.58 10.74 0.18
CA THR A 358 12.49 10.34 1.59
C THR A 358 13.86 10.09 2.22
N LYS A 359 14.94 10.07 1.43
CA LYS A 359 16.31 9.99 1.97
C LYS A 359 16.71 11.24 2.75
N SER A 360 15.98 12.36 2.62
CA SER A 360 16.19 13.53 3.47
C SER A 360 15.79 13.30 4.93
N VAL A 361 15.04 12.22 5.23
CA VAL A 361 14.71 11.80 6.58
C VAL A 361 15.65 10.66 6.98
N THR A 362 16.49 10.93 7.97
CA THR A 362 17.50 9.98 8.44
C THR A 362 17.53 9.87 9.96
N TYR A 363 17.82 8.67 10.44
CA TYR A 363 18.07 8.39 11.85
C TYR A 363 19.19 7.35 11.96
N ASN A 364 20.20 7.61 12.78
CA ASN A 364 21.36 6.74 12.99
C ASN A 364 22.04 6.24 11.69
N GLY A 365 22.13 7.10 10.68
CA GLY A 365 22.74 6.76 9.38
C GLY A 365 21.85 5.94 8.44
N GLU A 366 20.66 5.54 8.88
CA GLU A 366 19.64 4.94 8.03
C GLU A 366 18.65 5.99 7.53
N HIS A 367 18.10 5.74 6.35
CA HIS A 367 17.16 6.65 5.72
C HIS A 367 15.76 6.03 5.59
N LEU A 368 14.74 6.88 5.57
CA LEU A 368 13.36 6.46 5.38
C LEU A 368 13.16 5.96 3.94
N SER A 369 12.45 4.83 3.81
CA SER A 369 12.04 4.32 2.49
C SER A 369 10.71 4.93 2.07
N GLY A 370 10.48 5.03 0.75
CA GLY A 370 9.21 5.52 0.23
C GLY A 370 8.03 4.63 0.63
N ASP A 371 8.24 3.32 0.79
CA ASP A 371 7.19 2.40 1.25
C ASP A 371 6.75 2.67 2.68
N MET A 372 7.71 2.76 3.62
CA MET A 372 7.41 3.05 5.02
C MET A 372 6.78 4.43 5.17
N ALA A 373 7.30 5.43 4.46
CA ALA A 373 6.75 6.78 4.46
C ALA A 373 5.28 6.81 4.00
N ALA A 374 4.95 6.13 2.89
CA ALA A 374 3.58 6.07 2.38
C ALA A 374 2.62 5.38 3.36
N ARG A 375 3.05 4.27 3.98
CA ARG A 375 2.23 3.52 4.94
C ARG A 375 1.98 4.30 6.23
N ILE A 376 2.99 5.00 6.75
CA ILE A 376 2.85 5.82 7.96
C ILE A 376 1.94 7.03 7.70
N LEU A 377 2.06 7.67 6.53
CA LEU A 377 1.16 8.76 6.13
C LEU A 377 -0.28 8.28 5.95
N ASP A 378 -0.50 7.06 5.44
CA ASP A 378 -1.83 6.45 5.31
C ASP A 378 -2.51 6.27 6.68
N VAL A 379 -1.75 5.86 7.71
CA VAL A 379 -2.23 5.70 9.10
C VAL A 379 -2.69 7.02 9.74
N VAL A 380 -2.20 8.17 9.29
CA VAL A 380 -2.70 9.49 9.73
C VAL A 380 -3.80 10.05 8.83
N GLY A 381 -4.17 9.34 7.76
CA GLY A 381 -5.21 9.71 6.81
C GLY A 381 -4.73 10.53 5.60
N ILE A 382 -3.43 10.46 5.26
CA ILE A 382 -2.85 11.08 4.06
C ILE A 382 -2.50 9.97 3.05
N VAL A 383 -3.32 9.84 2.01
CA VAL A 383 -3.28 8.74 1.06
C VAL A 383 -2.47 9.14 -0.17
N LEU A 384 -1.35 8.45 -0.40
CA LEU A 384 -0.44 8.69 -1.53
C LEU A 384 0.31 7.41 -1.91
N ASN A 385 1.22 7.49 -2.89
CA ASN A 385 2.00 6.33 -3.32
C ASN A 385 3.50 6.54 -3.16
N ARG A 386 4.20 5.48 -2.74
CA ARG A 386 5.65 5.34 -2.93
C ARG A 386 5.99 5.44 -4.41
N ASN A 387 7.12 6.04 -4.74
CA ASN A 387 7.55 6.24 -6.12
C ASN A 387 9.06 6.15 -6.22
N THR A 388 9.56 5.56 -7.29
CA THR A 388 10.98 5.66 -7.63
C THR A 388 11.33 7.09 -7.99
N ILE A 389 12.55 7.49 -7.71
CA ILE A 389 13.12 8.78 -8.13
C ILE A 389 14.42 8.54 -8.91
N PRO A 390 14.91 9.52 -9.68
CA PRO A 390 16.18 9.35 -10.40
C PRO A 390 17.31 8.90 -9.48
N GLY A 391 18.06 7.88 -9.92
CA GLY A 391 19.10 7.22 -9.13
C GLY A 391 18.66 5.95 -8.37
N ASP A 392 17.35 5.68 -8.28
CA ASP A 392 16.87 4.40 -7.72
C ASP A 392 17.23 3.22 -8.63
N ARG A 393 17.66 2.12 -8.00
CA ARG A 393 18.04 0.89 -8.72
C ARG A 393 16.84 0.11 -9.26
N GLY A 394 15.63 0.32 -8.72
CA GLY A 394 14.41 -0.33 -9.19
C GLY A 394 13.22 -0.21 -8.24
N ALA A 395 12.05 -0.64 -8.71
CA ALA A 395 10.75 -0.44 -8.06
C ALA A 395 10.53 -1.21 -6.74
N LEU A 396 11.41 -2.14 -6.37
CA LEU A 396 11.29 -2.91 -5.12
C LEU A 396 11.64 -2.08 -3.88
N ASN A 397 12.56 -1.12 -4.01
CA ASN A 397 13.03 -0.29 -2.90
C ASN A 397 13.00 1.21 -3.30
N PRO A 398 11.81 1.77 -3.57
CA PRO A 398 11.69 3.17 -3.97
C PRO A 398 12.07 4.11 -2.83
N THR A 399 12.74 5.21 -3.16
CA THR A 399 13.20 6.21 -2.16
C THR A 399 12.45 7.54 -2.21
N GLY A 400 11.33 7.60 -2.94
CA GLY A 400 10.49 8.80 -2.98
C GLY A 400 9.01 8.56 -2.76
N LEU A 401 8.28 9.66 -2.65
CA LEU A 401 6.81 9.71 -2.66
C LEU A 401 6.35 10.58 -3.83
N ARG A 402 5.21 10.21 -4.44
CA ARG A 402 4.53 11.01 -5.45
C ARG A 402 3.23 11.56 -4.89
N LEU A 403 3.11 12.89 -4.94
CA LEU A 403 1.99 13.64 -4.42
C LEU A 403 1.35 14.41 -5.58
N GLY A 404 0.03 14.47 -5.64
CA GLY A 404 -0.69 15.28 -6.61
C GLY A 404 -1.86 16.00 -5.98
N THR A 405 -2.21 17.14 -6.56
CA THR A 405 -3.09 18.13 -5.91
C THR A 405 -4.50 18.18 -6.48
N VAL A 406 -4.85 17.28 -7.41
CA VAL A 406 -6.16 17.25 -8.07
C VAL A 406 -7.30 17.20 -7.05
N TRP A 407 -7.27 16.22 -6.15
CA TRP A 407 -8.36 16.01 -5.20
C TRP A 407 -8.48 17.15 -4.18
N VAL A 408 -7.37 17.55 -3.54
CA VAL A 408 -7.39 18.66 -2.57
C VAL A 408 -7.83 19.98 -3.21
N SER A 409 -7.52 20.22 -4.49
CA SER A 409 -8.03 21.37 -5.22
C SER A 409 -9.53 21.26 -5.55
N GLN A 410 -10.06 20.05 -5.79
CA GLN A 410 -11.52 19.84 -5.94
C GLN A 410 -12.27 20.15 -4.64
N LEU A 411 -11.65 19.88 -3.50
CA LEU A 411 -12.16 20.21 -2.17
C LEU A 411 -12.05 21.70 -1.82
N GLY A 412 -11.41 22.50 -2.69
CA GLY A 412 -11.31 23.96 -2.55
C GLY A 412 -10.10 24.46 -1.77
N PHE A 413 -9.10 23.61 -1.49
CA PHE A 413 -7.92 24.01 -0.69
C PHE A 413 -7.21 25.21 -1.32
N GLY A 414 -7.02 26.26 -0.52
CA GLY A 414 -6.23 27.44 -0.82
C GLY A 414 -4.82 27.33 -0.24
N ASN A 415 -4.17 28.47 -0.03
CA ASN A 415 -2.78 28.48 0.46
C ASN A 415 -2.69 27.98 1.91
N ASP A 416 -3.58 28.44 2.79
CA ASP A 416 -3.56 28.10 4.21
C ASP A 416 -3.77 26.60 4.43
N GLU A 417 -4.69 25.97 3.69
CA GLU A 417 -4.90 24.53 3.76
C GLU A 417 -3.71 23.73 3.21
N ILE A 418 -3.03 24.22 2.17
CA ILE A 418 -1.84 23.58 1.60
C ILE A 418 -0.63 23.71 2.54
N ASP A 419 -0.47 24.85 3.19
CA ASP A 419 0.59 25.08 4.17
C ASP A 419 0.41 24.16 5.38
N LEU A 420 -0.83 24.04 5.88
CA LEU A 420 -1.15 23.14 6.97
C LEU A 420 -0.97 21.65 6.57
N LEU A 421 -1.32 21.29 5.33
CA LEU A 421 -1.07 19.95 4.81
C LEU A 421 0.44 19.66 4.72
N ALA A 422 1.25 20.63 4.32
CA ALA A 422 2.71 20.50 4.29
C ALA A 422 3.27 20.29 5.71
N GLU A 423 2.75 21.00 6.71
CA GLU A 423 3.09 20.80 8.12
C GLU A 423 2.79 19.36 8.58
N ALA A 424 1.61 18.83 8.27
CA ALA A 424 1.24 17.46 8.64
C ALA A 424 2.19 16.42 8.04
N ILE A 425 2.47 16.54 6.74
CA ILE A 425 3.38 15.61 6.04
C ILE A 425 4.78 15.72 6.65
N ALA A 426 5.32 16.93 6.80
CA ALA A 426 6.65 17.15 7.34
C ALA A 426 6.79 16.63 8.77
N THR A 427 5.83 16.96 9.65
CA THR A 427 5.81 16.54 11.06
C THR A 427 5.87 15.02 11.18
N VAL A 428 5.00 14.30 10.46
CA VAL A 428 4.94 12.83 10.50
C VAL A 428 6.21 12.21 9.93
N LEU A 429 6.70 12.71 8.79
CA LEU A 429 7.91 12.17 8.17
C LEU A 429 9.16 12.43 9.03
N GLN A 430 9.29 13.62 9.64
CA GLN A 430 10.43 13.96 10.50
C GLN A 430 10.38 13.26 11.86
N GLY A 431 9.18 12.93 12.34
CA GLY A 431 9.00 12.06 13.50
C GLY A 431 9.38 10.59 13.24
N CYS A 432 9.65 10.21 11.99
CA CYS A 432 10.06 8.83 11.68
C CYS A 432 11.52 8.56 12.07
N LYS A 433 11.74 7.45 12.76
CA LYS A 433 13.05 6.84 13.06
C LYS A 433 13.25 5.60 12.19
N PRO A 434 13.82 5.74 10.97
CA PRO A 434 14.15 4.60 10.12
C PRO A 434 15.25 3.72 10.72
N TYR A 435 15.17 2.41 10.45
CA TYR A 435 16.16 1.41 10.86
C TYR A 435 16.13 0.20 9.92
N THR A 436 17.07 -0.73 10.09
CA THR A 436 17.22 -1.90 9.21
C THR A 436 17.28 -3.22 9.97
N TYR A 437 16.81 -4.28 9.33
CA TYR A 437 17.08 -5.67 9.70
C TYR A 437 17.88 -6.35 8.61
N MET A 438 18.77 -7.26 9.01
CA MET A 438 19.33 -8.24 8.10
C MET A 438 18.39 -9.44 8.03
N ALA A 439 17.74 -9.63 6.88
CA ALA A 439 16.93 -10.79 6.57
C ALA A 439 17.79 -11.92 5.98
N PRO A 440 17.28 -13.17 5.96
CA PRO A 440 17.98 -14.31 5.37
C PRO A 440 18.50 -14.03 3.96
N GLY A 441 19.71 -14.50 3.65
CA GLY A 441 20.37 -14.25 2.38
C GLY A 441 21.03 -12.87 2.25
N GLY A 442 21.20 -12.13 3.35
CA GLY A 442 21.87 -10.82 3.38
C GLY A 442 21.02 -9.68 2.84
N LYS A 443 19.71 -9.88 2.72
CA LYS A 443 18.77 -8.84 2.29
C LYS A 443 18.59 -7.84 3.44
N ILE A 444 18.65 -6.55 3.13
CA ILE A 444 18.39 -5.49 4.10
C ILE A 444 16.92 -5.10 4.01
N ASP A 445 16.17 -5.33 5.08
CA ASP A 445 14.78 -4.89 5.21
C ASP A 445 14.74 -3.57 5.98
N ARG A 446 14.27 -2.50 5.31
CA ARG A 446 14.10 -1.17 5.90
C ARG A 446 12.76 -1.06 6.61
N ARG A 447 12.77 -0.56 7.83
CA ARG A 447 11.61 -0.27 8.68
C ARG A 447 11.71 1.14 9.24
N ALA A 448 10.66 1.58 9.90
CA ALA A 448 10.63 2.84 10.62
C ALA A 448 9.59 2.77 11.74
N LYS A 449 9.93 3.40 12.87
CA LYS A 449 8.94 3.81 13.87
C LYS A 449 8.65 5.30 13.73
N VAL A 450 7.56 5.79 14.30
CA VAL A 450 7.19 7.21 14.30
C VAL A 450 6.86 7.66 15.70
N ASP A 451 7.33 8.84 16.05
CA ASP A 451 6.98 9.56 17.27
C ASP A 451 5.45 9.68 17.45
N TYR A 452 4.96 9.42 18.65
CA TYR A 452 3.52 9.38 18.92
C TYR A 452 2.88 10.77 18.77
N GLN A 453 3.55 11.82 19.26
CA GLN A 453 3.04 13.19 19.16
C GLN A 453 3.01 13.68 17.71
N ALA A 454 4.01 13.32 16.90
CA ALA A 454 4.01 13.59 15.46
C ALA A 454 2.82 12.92 14.75
N LEU A 455 2.51 11.68 15.12
CA LEU A 455 1.38 10.92 14.58
C LEU A 455 0.04 11.56 15.00
N LEU A 456 -0.12 11.96 16.27
CA LEU A 456 -1.31 12.68 16.76
C LEU A 456 -1.48 14.03 16.05
N ARG A 457 -0.41 14.80 15.88
CA ARG A 457 -0.45 16.09 15.17
C ARG A 457 -0.88 15.91 13.72
N GLY A 458 -0.36 14.90 13.03
CA GLY A 458 -0.77 14.56 11.67
C GLY A 458 -2.27 14.25 11.57
N ARG A 459 -2.78 13.38 12.47
CA ARG A 459 -4.22 13.04 12.54
C ARG A 459 -5.09 14.26 12.83
N ALA A 460 -4.69 15.12 13.76
CA ALA A 460 -5.43 16.33 14.13
C ALA A 460 -5.54 17.31 12.95
N ILE A 461 -4.44 17.52 12.21
CA ILE A 461 -4.46 18.36 11.00
C ILE A 461 -5.36 17.76 9.93
N VAL A 462 -5.28 16.45 9.67
CA VAL A 462 -6.16 15.79 8.68
C VAL A 462 -7.63 15.98 9.04
N ARG A 463 -7.99 15.78 10.31
CA ARG A 463 -9.35 16.01 10.81
C ARG A 463 -9.80 17.46 10.58
N GLN A 464 -8.94 18.42 10.93
CA GLN A 464 -9.20 19.85 10.69
C GLN A 464 -9.44 20.15 9.21
N LEU A 465 -8.55 19.69 8.32
CA LEU A 465 -8.63 19.91 6.87
C LEU A 465 -9.85 19.24 6.21
N ARG A 466 -10.35 18.15 6.80
CA ARG A 466 -11.54 17.44 6.32
C ARG A 466 -12.83 17.86 7.01
N GLY A 467 -12.75 18.74 8.01
CA GLY A 467 -13.91 19.08 8.85
C GLY A 467 -14.49 17.87 9.59
N VAL A 468 -13.66 16.85 9.85
CA VAL A 468 -14.03 15.68 10.64
C VAL A 468 -13.91 16.07 12.10
N PRO A 469 -14.96 15.92 12.93
CA PRO A 469 -14.87 16.24 14.35
C PRO A 469 -13.86 15.31 15.03
N ASP A 470 -13.29 15.77 16.13
CA ASP A 470 -12.50 14.89 16.99
C ASP A 470 -13.32 13.65 17.40
N PRO A 471 -12.65 12.51 17.61
CA PRO A 471 -13.29 11.31 18.10
C PRO A 471 -14.12 11.66 19.35
N LYS A 472 -15.40 11.30 19.33
CA LYS A 472 -16.22 11.45 20.53
C LYS A 472 -15.60 10.60 21.63
N PRO A 473 -15.48 11.12 22.86
CA PRO A 473 -14.99 10.33 23.97
C PRO A 473 -15.78 9.02 24.05
N ALA A 474 -15.05 7.92 24.21
CA ALA A 474 -15.64 6.65 24.56
C ALA A 474 -16.50 6.80 25.83
N GLY A 475 -17.35 5.82 26.15
CA GLY A 475 -17.73 5.66 27.57
C GLY A 475 -16.46 5.35 28.39
N GLN A 476 -16.63 5.05 29.68
CA GLN A 476 -15.51 4.60 30.52
C GLN A 476 -14.91 3.24 30.07
N LEU A 477 -15.45 2.59 29.04
CA LEU A 477 -15.12 1.24 28.61
C LEU A 477 -14.47 1.23 27.23
N VAL A 478 -13.42 0.43 27.08
CA VAL A 478 -12.71 0.15 25.83
C VAL A 478 -12.72 -1.35 25.59
N HIS A 479 -13.09 -1.79 24.39
CA HIS A 479 -13.06 -3.18 23.95
C HIS A 479 -11.83 -3.43 23.08
N VAL A 480 -11.03 -4.44 23.44
CA VAL A 480 -9.88 -4.90 22.68
C VAL A 480 -10.12 -6.34 22.27
N ARG A 481 -10.07 -6.64 20.97
CA ARG A 481 -10.32 -7.99 20.44
C ARG A 481 -9.39 -8.37 19.31
N GLY A 482 -9.07 -9.65 19.22
CA GLY A 482 -8.19 -10.20 18.18
C GLY A 482 -7.53 -11.49 18.63
N PRO A 483 -6.98 -12.29 17.69
CA PRO A 483 -6.32 -13.55 18.02
C PRO A 483 -5.10 -13.39 18.95
N GLU A 484 -4.47 -12.21 18.94
CA GLU A 484 -3.27 -11.89 19.73
C GLU A 484 -3.56 -10.90 20.88
N ALA A 485 -4.84 -10.76 21.27
CA ALA A 485 -5.25 -9.78 22.29
C ALA A 485 -4.57 -10.00 23.65
N THR A 486 -4.40 -11.25 24.09
CA THR A 486 -3.70 -11.57 25.33
C THR A 486 -2.25 -11.07 25.30
N GLN A 487 -1.46 -11.43 24.28
CA GLN A 487 -0.06 -11.05 24.19
C GLN A 487 0.10 -9.53 23.99
N PHE A 488 -0.72 -8.94 23.13
CA PHE A 488 -0.72 -7.50 22.90
C PHE A 488 -0.97 -6.72 24.20
N LEU A 489 -2.02 -7.07 24.94
CA LEU A 489 -2.34 -6.41 26.21
C LEU A 489 -1.30 -6.74 27.29
N ASN A 490 -0.73 -7.94 27.28
CA ASN A 490 0.37 -8.26 28.17
C ASN A 490 1.60 -7.38 27.88
N HIS A 491 1.86 -6.91 26.68
CA HIS A 491 2.95 -5.93 26.50
C HIS A 491 2.52 -4.50 26.81
N ALA A 492 1.27 -4.14 26.54
CA ALA A 492 0.77 -2.78 26.71
C ALA A 492 0.46 -2.39 28.16
N LEU A 493 0.12 -3.34 29.02
CA LEU A 493 -0.36 -3.11 30.39
C LEU A 493 0.70 -3.48 31.44
N ALA A 494 0.68 -2.84 32.60
CA ALA A 494 1.60 -3.16 33.71
C ALA A 494 1.20 -4.39 34.54
N SER A 495 -0.03 -4.87 34.38
CA SER A 495 -0.58 -6.05 35.06
C SER A 495 -0.28 -7.37 34.31
N ASP A 496 -0.37 -8.52 34.98
CA ASP A 496 -0.12 -9.83 34.35
C ASP A 496 -1.38 -10.35 33.65
N VAL A 497 -1.50 -10.04 32.36
CA VAL A 497 -2.66 -10.42 31.54
C VAL A 497 -2.64 -11.91 31.20
N LEU A 498 -1.46 -12.54 31.22
CA LEU A 498 -1.29 -13.96 30.93
C LEU A 498 -1.89 -14.84 32.04
N ALA A 499 -1.75 -14.41 33.30
CA ALA A 499 -2.33 -15.08 34.46
C ALA A 499 -3.84 -14.86 34.63
N LEU A 500 -4.44 -13.91 33.89
CA LEU A 500 -5.86 -13.58 34.02
C LEU A 500 -6.74 -14.69 33.43
N GLU A 501 -7.56 -15.33 34.28
CA GLU A 501 -8.54 -16.33 33.84
C GLU A 501 -9.73 -15.70 33.08
N ASP A 502 -10.45 -16.52 32.30
CA ASP A 502 -11.68 -16.09 31.65
C ASP A 502 -12.71 -15.64 32.71
N GLU A 503 -13.44 -14.56 32.44
CA GLU A 503 -14.33 -13.85 33.38
C GLU A 503 -13.61 -13.22 34.59
N GLY A 504 -12.28 -13.27 34.63
CA GLY A 504 -11.45 -12.59 35.62
C GLY A 504 -11.27 -11.10 35.35
N MET A 505 -10.94 -10.35 36.40
CA MET A 505 -10.54 -8.94 36.31
C MET A 505 -9.40 -8.61 37.26
N GLN A 506 -8.59 -7.60 36.91
CA GLN A 506 -7.53 -7.08 37.76
C GLN A 506 -7.29 -5.59 37.50
N ARG A 507 -6.71 -4.89 38.50
CA ARG A 507 -6.25 -3.51 38.32
C ARG A 507 -5.02 -3.48 37.42
N THR A 508 -4.86 -2.40 36.65
CA THR A 508 -3.74 -2.25 35.74
C THR A 508 -3.38 -0.78 35.54
N GLN A 509 -2.19 -0.54 35.02
CA GLN A 509 -1.79 0.74 34.47
C GLN A 509 -1.42 0.59 32.99
N LEU A 510 -1.60 1.67 32.23
CA LEU A 510 -1.22 1.81 30.82
C LEU A 510 -0.28 3.00 30.70
N PHE A 511 0.90 2.75 30.13
CA PHE A 511 1.93 3.77 29.90
C PHE A 511 2.13 4.01 28.41
N GLY A 512 2.51 5.23 28.08
CA GLY A 512 2.92 5.66 26.75
C GLY A 512 3.69 6.97 26.82
N ASP A 513 4.00 7.55 25.67
CA ASP A 513 4.69 8.84 25.58
C ASP A 513 3.79 9.96 26.14
N ASP A 514 4.17 10.50 27.30
CA ASP A 514 3.37 11.41 28.14
C ASP A 514 2.00 10.87 28.61
N LEU A 515 1.80 9.54 28.59
CA LEU A 515 0.55 8.90 28.99
C LEU A 515 0.76 8.00 30.22
N HIS A 516 -0.04 8.23 31.27
CA HIS A 516 -0.14 7.33 32.43
C HIS A 516 -1.61 7.23 32.85
N LEU A 517 -2.21 6.07 32.61
CA LEU A 517 -3.62 5.81 32.91
C LEU A 517 -3.78 4.64 33.87
N GLU A 518 -4.61 4.83 34.89
CA GLU A 518 -5.05 3.75 35.77
C GLU A 518 -6.38 3.18 35.28
N GLY A 519 -6.52 1.85 35.35
CA GLY A 519 -7.73 1.19 34.92
C GLY A 519 -7.88 -0.23 35.46
N VAL A 520 -8.90 -0.91 34.96
CA VAL A 520 -9.19 -2.32 35.28
C VAL A 520 -9.35 -3.07 33.97
N VAL A 521 -8.66 -4.19 33.84
CA VAL A 521 -8.81 -5.11 32.71
C VAL A 521 -9.70 -6.28 33.11
N TYR A 522 -10.66 -6.61 32.25
CA TYR A 522 -11.55 -7.76 32.36
C TYR A 522 -11.35 -8.64 31.12
N ARG A 523 -11.20 -9.94 31.33
CA ARG A 523 -11.06 -10.93 30.26
C ARG A 523 -12.40 -11.61 30.03
N GLU A 524 -12.98 -11.45 28.84
CA GLU A 524 -14.14 -12.24 28.45
C GLU A 524 -13.70 -13.64 27.98
N ASN A 525 -12.67 -13.69 27.15
CA ASN A 525 -12.03 -14.90 26.64
C ASN A 525 -10.63 -14.53 26.11
N PRO A 526 -9.77 -15.49 25.68
CA PRO A 526 -8.40 -15.18 25.23
C PRO A 526 -8.30 -14.20 24.05
N THR A 527 -9.40 -13.93 23.34
CA THR A 527 -9.41 -13.05 22.17
C THR A 527 -10.23 -11.77 22.36
N SER A 528 -10.74 -11.52 23.57
CA SER A 528 -11.69 -10.43 23.86
C SER A 528 -11.53 -9.92 25.30
N TYR A 529 -11.21 -8.63 25.43
CA TYR A 529 -10.92 -7.96 26.68
C TYR A 529 -11.63 -6.62 26.78
N PHE A 530 -12.03 -6.24 27.98
CA PHE A 530 -12.62 -4.94 28.29
C PHE A 530 -11.75 -4.20 29.29
N LEU A 531 -11.41 -2.95 28.97
CA LEU A 531 -10.67 -2.05 29.84
C LEU A 531 -11.62 -0.97 30.34
N ARG A 532 -11.59 -0.70 31.65
CA ARG A 532 -12.33 0.40 32.26
C ARG A 532 -11.39 1.45 32.82
N PHE A 533 -11.67 2.71 32.52
CA PHE A 533 -10.95 3.88 33.04
C PHE A 533 -11.86 4.78 33.89
N SER A 534 -11.26 5.72 34.62
CA SER A 534 -11.95 6.67 35.50
C SER A 534 -13.03 7.50 34.81
N ASP A 535 -12.79 7.86 33.56
CA ASP A 535 -13.64 8.75 32.78
C ASP A 535 -13.49 8.48 31.27
N ALA A 536 -14.32 9.18 30.51
CA ALA A 536 -14.40 9.06 29.06
C ALA A 536 -13.16 9.61 28.33
N GLU A 537 -12.44 10.57 28.92
CA GLU A 537 -11.26 11.20 28.33
C GLU A 537 -10.07 10.24 28.40
N ASN A 538 -9.84 9.64 29.56
CA ASN A 538 -8.83 8.59 29.75
C ASN A 538 -9.12 7.36 28.89
N ALA A 539 -10.38 6.93 28.79
CA ALA A 539 -10.75 5.84 27.89
C ALA A 539 -10.48 6.18 26.42
N GLN A 540 -10.71 7.43 26.00
CA GLN A 540 -10.42 7.87 24.64
C GLN A 540 -8.91 7.92 24.36
N ALA A 541 -8.10 8.42 25.30
CA ALA A 541 -6.65 8.41 25.20
C ALA A 541 -6.10 6.98 25.10
N ALA A 542 -6.66 6.04 25.88
CA ALA A 542 -6.32 4.63 25.78
C ALA A 542 -6.67 4.02 24.41
N VAL A 543 -7.83 4.37 23.83
CA VAL A 543 -8.20 3.95 22.48
C VAL A 543 -7.17 4.43 21.46
N GLU A 544 -6.78 5.71 21.51
CA GLU A 544 -5.82 6.27 20.55
C GLU A 544 -4.44 5.63 20.68
N TRP A 545 -3.95 5.43 21.91
CA TRP A 545 -2.66 4.82 22.18
C TRP A 545 -2.62 3.35 21.76
N LEU A 546 -3.58 2.53 22.22
CA LEU A 546 -3.64 1.11 21.87
C LEU A 546 -3.87 0.90 20.36
N THR A 547 -4.61 1.78 19.70
CA THR A 547 -4.73 1.76 18.23
C THR A 547 -3.40 2.05 17.57
N ALA A 548 -2.66 3.07 18.02
CA ALA A 548 -1.34 3.40 17.47
C ALA A 548 -0.32 2.27 17.66
N LEU A 549 -0.37 1.57 18.79
CA LEU A 549 0.42 0.35 19.03
C LEU A 549 0.03 -0.78 18.06
N SER A 550 -1.27 -1.01 17.86
CA SER A 550 -1.78 -2.04 16.93
C SER A 550 -1.48 -1.72 15.45
N ASP A 551 -1.48 -0.43 15.07
CA ASP A 551 -1.05 0.03 13.74
C ASP A 551 0.43 -0.32 13.46
N GLY A 552 1.24 -0.49 14.51
CA GLY A 552 2.57 -1.09 14.47
C GLY A 552 3.73 -0.14 14.18
N TYR A 553 3.46 1.15 13.92
CA TYR A 553 4.49 2.14 13.59
C TYR A 553 4.90 3.02 14.76
N VAL A 554 4.10 3.16 15.81
CA VAL A 554 4.45 4.08 16.90
C VAL A 554 5.72 3.60 17.62
N ASP A 555 6.59 4.56 17.93
CA ASP A 555 7.74 4.34 18.81
C ASP A 555 7.27 4.34 20.26
N PHE A 556 7.67 3.33 21.01
CA PHE A 556 7.34 3.14 22.43
C PHE A 556 8.58 2.90 23.29
N GLY A 557 9.76 3.29 22.81
CA GLY A 557 11.03 3.23 23.56
C GLY A 557 12.07 2.25 23.00
N ASP A 558 11.63 1.27 22.19
CA ASP A 558 12.50 0.38 21.44
C ASP A 558 12.06 0.32 19.96
N ILE A 559 12.92 0.83 19.09
CA ILE A 559 12.66 0.89 17.65
C ILE A 559 12.69 -0.50 16.98
N TYR A 560 13.38 -1.48 17.58
CA TYR A 560 13.47 -2.85 17.10
C TYR A 560 12.37 -3.75 17.67
N ALA A 561 11.74 -3.35 18.77
CA ALA A 561 10.65 -4.11 19.35
C ALA A 561 9.44 -4.21 18.40
N LYS A 562 8.86 -5.43 18.35
CA LYS A 562 7.61 -5.74 17.66
C LYS A 562 6.62 -6.22 18.69
N LEU A 563 5.44 -5.59 18.73
CA LEU A 563 4.34 -6.04 19.57
C LEU A 563 3.52 -7.06 18.80
N SER A 564 2.99 -8.06 19.50
CA SER A 564 1.99 -8.99 18.96
C SER A 564 0.76 -8.24 18.46
N GLY A 565 0.12 -8.71 17.40
CA GLY A 565 -1.00 -8.04 16.75
C GLY A 565 -1.20 -8.54 15.32
N PRO A 566 -2.32 -8.18 14.67
CA PRO A 566 -3.14 -7.00 14.98
C PRO A 566 -4.30 -7.26 15.95
N VAL A 567 -4.68 -6.22 16.67
CA VAL A 567 -5.92 -6.17 17.48
C VAL A 567 -6.83 -5.02 17.04
N VAL A 568 -8.13 -5.19 17.26
CA VAL A 568 -9.13 -4.14 17.08
C VAL A 568 -9.41 -3.49 18.43
N VAL A 569 -9.34 -2.16 18.49
CA VAL A 569 -9.60 -1.36 19.69
C VAL A 569 -10.81 -0.46 19.44
N VAL A 570 -11.82 -0.52 20.31
CA VAL A 570 -13.07 0.23 20.16
C VAL A 570 -13.48 0.84 21.49
N GLY A 571 -13.71 2.16 21.52
CA GLY A 571 -14.35 2.81 22.67
C GLY A 571 -15.85 2.51 22.72
N MET A 572 -16.37 2.11 23.88
CA MET A 572 -17.78 1.71 24.05
C MET A 572 -18.60 2.88 24.58
N GLY A 573 -19.35 3.55 23.70
CA GLY A 573 -20.28 4.64 24.04
C GLY A 573 -21.76 4.25 23.90
N LYS A 574 -22.68 5.11 24.36
CA LYS A 574 -24.15 4.91 24.36
C LYS A 574 -24.81 4.57 23.00
N GLY A 575 -24.07 4.61 21.88
CA GLY A 575 -24.60 4.32 20.53
C GLY A 575 -23.81 3.28 19.73
N ILE A 576 -22.77 2.65 20.30
CA ILE A 576 -21.94 1.64 19.61
C ILE A 576 -22.46 0.21 19.85
N ALA A 577 -23.33 0.02 20.84
CA ALA A 577 -24.01 -1.25 21.12
C ALA A 577 -24.81 -1.79 19.90
N ASP A 578 -25.16 -0.93 18.94
CA ASP A 578 -25.96 -1.29 17.77
C ASP A 578 -25.15 -1.82 16.57
N THR A 579 -23.81 -1.68 16.56
CA THR A 579 -22.98 -2.04 15.39
C THR A 579 -22.31 -3.41 15.51
N ILE A 580 -22.33 -4.01 16.70
CA ILE A 580 -21.77 -5.34 16.96
C ILE A 580 -22.95 -6.21 17.41
N LEU A 581 -23.29 -7.21 16.60
CA LEU A 581 -24.52 -8.03 16.67
C LEU A 581 -24.76 -8.85 17.98
N SER A 582 -24.01 -8.61 19.05
CA SER A 582 -24.13 -9.35 20.32
C SER A 582 -23.74 -8.56 21.59
N VAL A 583 -23.65 -7.23 21.54
CA VAL A 583 -23.05 -6.45 22.65
C VAL A 583 -24.00 -6.20 23.83
N GLY A 584 -25.32 -6.33 23.67
CA GLY A 584 -26.29 -6.08 24.75
C GLY A 584 -26.05 -6.95 26.00
N ASP A 585 -26.00 -8.27 25.82
CA ASP A 585 -25.84 -9.22 26.92
C ASP A 585 -24.44 -9.14 27.56
N VAL A 586 -23.41 -8.82 26.77
CA VAL A 586 -22.03 -8.66 27.24
C VAL A 586 -21.89 -7.36 28.05
N LEU A 587 -22.48 -6.25 27.62
CA LEU A 587 -22.44 -4.99 28.39
C LEU A 587 -23.13 -5.10 29.74
N ASP A 588 -24.25 -5.82 29.84
CA ASP A 588 -24.94 -6.04 31.11
C ASP A 588 -24.11 -6.93 32.05
N THR A 589 -23.46 -7.96 31.51
CA THR A 589 -22.56 -8.86 32.25
C THR A 589 -21.31 -8.10 32.74
N VAL A 590 -20.68 -7.35 31.85
CA VAL A 590 -19.49 -6.52 32.12
C VAL A 590 -19.82 -5.40 33.11
N SER A 591 -20.97 -4.72 32.95
CA SER A 591 -21.43 -3.69 33.90
C SER A 591 -21.73 -4.29 35.28
N GLY A 592 -22.30 -5.49 35.34
CA GLY A 592 -22.52 -6.24 36.58
C GLY A 592 -21.21 -6.67 37.24
N ALA A 593 -20.22 -7.11 36.46
CA ALA A 593 -18.88 -7.48 36.92
C ALA A 593 -18.13 -6.26 37.50
N PHE A 594 -18.08 -5.15 36.75
CA PHE A 594 -17.50 -3.90 37.23
C PHE A 594 -18.26 -3.27 38.41
N GLY A 595 -19.57 -3.47 38.49
CA GLY A 595 -20.39 -3.06 39.65
C GLY A 595 -20.11 -3.85 40.92
N LYS A 596 -19.66 -5.12 40.82
CA LYS A 596 -19.19 -5.91 41.96
C LYS A 596 -17.82 -5.45 42.46
N LEU A 597 -16.92 -5.02 41.58
CA LEU A 597 -15.61 -4.48 41.96
C LEU A 597 -15.73 -3.19 42.78
N LEU A 598 -16.55 -2.23 42.33
CA LEU A 598 -16.78 -0.97 43.04
C LEU A 598 -17.35 -1.16 44.45
N LYS A 599 -18.12 -2.23 44.68
CA LYS A 599 -18.62 -2.59 46.02
C LYS A 599 -17.56 -3.26 46.89
N ARG A 600 -16.60 -3.95 46.28
CA ARG A 600 -15.50 -4.64 46.96
C ARG A 600 -14.41 -3.64 47.40
N ASP A 601 -14.21 -2.56 46.63
CA ASP A 601 -13.36 -1.42 46.97
C ASP A 601 -13.80 -0.66 48.25
N GLU A 602 -15.07 -0.78 48.65
CA GLU A 602 -15.56 -0.19 49.91
C GLU A 602 -15.30 -1.09 51.14
N GLU A 603 -14.88 -2.36 50.95
CA GLU A 603 -14.85 -3.38 52.03
C GLU A 603 -13.48 -4.06 52.27
N GLU A 604 -12.48 -4.01 51.37
CA GLU A 604 -11.18 -4.69 51.53
C GLU A 604 -9.95 -3.75 51.31
N ASP A 605 -9.07 -3.66 52.32
CA ASP A 605 -7.80 -2.87 52.35
C ASP A 605 -6.58 -3.60 51.74
N GLU A 606 -6.74 -4.77 51.10
CA GLU A 606 -5.64 -5.51 50.47
C GLU A 606 -5.58 -5.24 48.96
N VAL A 607 -4.78 -4.24 48.61
CA VAL A 607 -4.56 -3.77 47.22
C VAL A 607 -3.64 -4.75 46.49
N GLU A 608 -4.19 -5.57 45.57
CA GLU A 608 -3.39 -6.16 44.48
C GLU A 608 -2.75 -5.02 43.68
N THR A 609 -1.42 -5.00 43.60
CA THR A 609 -0.66 -3.94 42.97
C THR A 609 -0.98 -3.87 41.46
N ALA A 610 -1.34 -2.69 40.96
CA ALA A 610 -1.66 -2.48 39.54
C ALA A 610 -0.45 -2.66 38.60
N VAL A 611 0.75 -2.83 39.18
CA VAL A 611 2.02 -3.08 38.52
C VAL A 611 2.57 -4.39 39.09
N VAL A 612 2.94 -5.32 38.20
CA VAL A 612 3.48 -6.63 38.58
C VAL A 612 5.01 -6.61 38.41
N PRO A 613 5.80 -6.68 39.51
CA PRO A 613 7.26 -6.57 39.44
C PRO A 613 7.93 -7.80 38.82
N THR A 614 7.23 -8.94 38.77
CA THR A 614 7.75 -10.18 38.19
C THR A 614 7.62 -10.23 36.67
N LYS A 615 7.01 -9.22 36.05
CA LYS A 615 6.79 -9.19 34.62
C LYS A 615 8.07 -8.77 33.90
N PRO A 616 8.56 -9.54 32.91
CA PRO A 616 9.85 -9.28 32.28
C PRO A 616 9.85 -7.99 31.44
N PHE A 617 8.71 -7.64 30.84
CA PHE A 617 8.57 -6.44 30.04
C PHE A 617 7.11 -5.97 29.99
N PHE A 618 6.94 -4.65 30.07
CA PHE A 618 5.76 -3.93 29.60
C PHE A 618 6.21 -2.53 29.17
N ILE A 619 5.44 -1.88 28.29
CA ILE A 619 5.72 -0.50 27.88
C ILE A 619 5.68 0.40 29.12
N GLY A 620 6.72 1.20 29.35
CA GLY A 620 6.83 2.09 30.53
C GLY A 620 7.52 1.48 31.75
N CYS A 621 7.99 0.22 31.67
CA CYS A 621 8.66 -0.44 32.80
C CYS A 621 9.95 0.28 33.26
N GLU A 622 10.59 1.06 32.38
CA GLU A 622 11.77 1.86 32.68
C GLU A 622 11.54 3.01 33.68
N GLN A 623 10.27 3.33 33.97
CA GLN A 623 9.88 4.36 34.93
C GLN A 623 9.93 3.87 36.39
N PHE A 624 10.11 2.57 36.60
CA PHE A 624 10.17 1.95 37.91
C PHE A 624 11.61 1.65 38.30
N ASP A 625 11.93 1.80 39.59
CA ASP A 625 13.23 1.39 40.12
C ASP A 625 13.36 -0.12 39.96
N ALA A 626 14.36 -0.55 39.18
CA ALA A 626 14.73 -1.96 39.13
C ALA A 626 15.34 -2.37 40.47
N ASP A 627 14.92 -3.53 40.98
CA ASP A 627 15.66 -4.21 42.03
C ASP A 627 17.12 -4.47 41.60
N ASP A 628 18.00 -4.76 42.57
CA ASP A 628 19.37 -5.16 42.26
C ASP A 628 19.36 -6.26 41.19
N PRO A 629 20.10 -6.10 40.07
CA PRO A 629 20.07 -7.07 38.99
C PRO A 629 20.46 -8.44 39.52
N LEU A 630 19.74 -9.47 39.08
CA LEU A 630 20.08 -10.84 39.41
C LEU A 630 21.53 -11.14 38.99
N PRO A 631 22.25 -12.03 39.72
CA PRO A 631 23.61 -12.39 39.37
C PRO A 631 23.70 -12.83 37.90
N ALA A 632 24.70 -12.31 37.18
CA ALA A 632 24.91 -12.69 35.79
C ALA A 632 25.06 -14.21 35.67
N PHE A 633 24.36 -14.80 34.70
CA PHE A 633 24.52 -16.22 34.40
C PHE A 633 25.97 -16.50 34.01
N THR A 634 26.58 -17.49 34.69
CA THR A 634 27.92 -17.95 34.36
C THR A 634 27.90 -19.45 34.19
N TRP A 635 28.46 -19.91 33.07
CA TRP A 635 28.66 -21.34 32.81
C TRP A 635 30.14 -21.66 32.85
N GLN A 636 30.51 -22.66 33.65
CA GLN A 636 31.84 -23.24 33.64
C GLN A 636 31.72 -24.67 33.11
N GLU A 637 32.39 -24.94 32.00
CA GLU A 637 32.42 -26.27 31.42
C GLU A 637 33.01 -27.26 32.44
N PRO A 638 32.30 -28.35 32.80
CA PRO A 638 32.82 -29.29 33.77
C PRO A 638 34.07 -29.99 33.22
N ALA A 639 35.22 -29.77 33.88
CA ALA A 639 36.47 -30.43 33.52
C ALA A 639 36.35 -31.96 33.66
N ASP A 640 36.84 -32.69 32.67
CA ASP A 640 36.92 -34.16 32.64
C ASP A 640 35.58 -34.92 32.70
N SER A 641 34.52 -34.37 32.11
CA SER A 641 33.25 -35.09 31.94
C SER A 641 33.46 -36.41 31.14
N PRO A 642 32.99 -37.56 31.64
CA PRO A 642 33.09 -38.82 30.90
C PRO A 642 32.28 -38.75 29.61
N LEU A 643 32.80 -39.33 28.52
CA LEU A 643 32.09 -39.36 27.25
C LEU A 643 30.78 -40.13 27.36
N LYS A 644 29.70 -39.51 26.90
CA LYS A 644 28.38 -40.11 26.78
C LYS A 644 28.36 -41.07 25.56
N ARG A 645 27.43 -42.03 25.54
CA ARG A 645 27.24 -42.96 24.41
C ARG A 645 25.88 -42.76 23.78
N THR A 646 25.79 -42.88 22.46
CA THR A 646 24.48 -42.86 21.78
C THR A 646 23.71 -44.16 22.03
N THR A 647 22.40 -44.12 21.85
CA THR A 647 21.53 -45.31 21.95
C THR A 647 21.95 -46.40 20.96
N LEU A 648 22.55 -46.04 19.83
CA LEU A 648 23.01 -46.96 18.79
C LEU A 648 24.51 -47.31 18.91
N TYR A 649 25.18 -46.95 20.00
CA TYR A 649 26.63 -47.17 20.18
C TYR A 649 27.07 -48.61 19.90
N GLU A 650 26.38 -49.59 20.51
CA GLU A 650 26.70 -51.01 20.32
C GLU A 650 26.44 -51.46 18.87
N THR A 651 25.42 -50.92 18.21
CA THR A 651 25.14 -51.15 16.79
C THR A 651 26.28 -50.61 15.93
N HIS A 652 26.75 -49.39 16.20
CA HIS A 652 27.87 -48.79 15.47
C HIS A 652 29.14 -49.61 15.61
N LYS A 653 29.46 -50.07 16.83
CA LYS A 653 30.57 -50.98 17.10
C LYS A 653 30.44 -52.28 16.32
N ALA A 654 29.26 -52.90 16.34
CA ALA A 654 29.00 -54.17 15.64
C ALA A 654 29.13 -54.04 14.11
N LEU A 655 28.78 -52.87 13.55
CA LEU A 655 28.92 -52.55 12.13
C LEU A 655 30.34 -52.15 11.73
N GLY A 656 31.31 -52.18 12.65
CA GLY A 656 32.70 -51.81 12.36
C GLY A 656 32.99 -50.31 12.41
N GLY A 657 32.06 -49.51 12.95
CA GLY A 657 32.20 -48.07 13.10
C GLY A 657 33.44 -47.69 13.93
N ARG A 658 34.28 -46.82 13.38
CA ARG A 658 35.40 -46.21 14.09
C ARG A 658 34.86 -45.13 15.03
N VAL A 659 34.85 -45.40 16.32
CA VAL A 659 34.31 -44.48 17.33
C VAL A 659 35.40 -43.51 17.82
N ILE A 660 35.08 -42.22 17.87
CA ILE A 660 35.95 -41.15 18.37
C ILE A 660 35.19 -40.24 19.37
N PRO A 661 35.91 -39.51 20.23
CA PRO A 661 35.32 -38.41 20.99
C PRO A 661 34.86 -37.30 20.06
N PHE A 662 33.59 -36.88 20.18
CA PHE A 662 33.01 -35.77 19.46
C PHE A 662 31.94 -35.11 20.32
N ALA A 663 32.10 -33.81 20.63
CA ALA A 663 31.14 -33.01 21.39
C ALA A 663 30.63 -33.67 22.70
N GLY A 664 31.53 -34.30 23.46
CA GLY A 664 31.18 -34.98 24.72
C GLY A 664 30.60 -36.39 24.55
N TYR A 665 30.49 -36.90 23.32
CA TYR A 665 29.99 -38.25 23.01
C TYR A 665 31.05 -39.13 22.34
N GLU A 666 30.89 -40.43 22.47
CA GLU A 666 31.56 -41.43 21.65
C GLU A 666 30.76 -41.65 20.35
N MET A 667 31.25 -41.13 19.21
CA MET A 667 30.55 -41.11 17.92
C MET A 667 31.28 -41.88 16.82
N PRO A 668 30.58 -42.61 15.93
CA PRO A 668 31.20 -43.23 14.75
C PRO A 668 31.60 -42.15 13.72
N VAL A 669 32.87 -42.13 13.30
CA VAL A 669 33.35 -41.19 12.25
C VAL A 669 33.24 -41.78 10.84
N TRP A 670 33.41 -43.10 10.69
CA TRP A 670 33.20 -43.87 9.47
C TRP A 670 33.21 -45.38 9.80
N TYR A 671 32.68 -46.21 8.90
CA TYR A 671 32.59 -47.67 8.98
C TYR A 671 33.54 -48.37 8.00
N SER A 672 33.86 -47.71 6.89
CA SER A 672 34.72 -48.23 5.81
C SER A 672 35.79 -47.21 5.45
N SER A 673 35.51 -46.32 4.49
CA SER A 673 36.36 -45.20 4.10
C SER A 673 35.51 -44.00 3.67
N VAL A 674 36.07 -42.79 3.80
CA VAL A 674 35.40 -41.54 3.39
C VAL A 674 34.93 -41.59 1.93
N SER A 675 35.74 -42.17 1.04
CA SER A 675 35.41 -42.26 -0.39
C SER A 675 34.28 -43.24 -0.68
N GLU A 676 34.28 -44.42 -0.06
CA GLU A 676 33.24 -45.43 -0.25
C GLU A 676 31.90 -44.98 0.36
N GLU A 677 31.93 -44.37 1.55
CA GLU A 677 30.71 -43.84 2.18
C GLU A 677 30.15 -42.65 1.43
N HIS A 678 31.00 -41.75 0.93
CA HIS A 678 30.57 -40.67 0.06
C HIS A 678 29.91 -41.21 -1.22
N ALA A 679 30.50 -42.21 -1.87
CA ALA A 679 29.89 -42.86 -3.04
C ALA A 679 28.54 -43.51 -2.69
N ALA A 680 28.47 -44.24 -1.57
CA ALA A 680 27.25 -44.91 -1.12
C ALA A 680 26.09 -43.93 -0.86
N VAL A 681 26.35 -42.77 -0.23
CA VAL A 681 25.33 -41.74 0.00
C VAL A 681 24.91 -41.05 -1.31
N ARG A 682 25.83 -40.92 -2.28
CA ARG A 682 25.53 -40.32 -3.59
C ARG A 682 24.74 -41.25 -4.52
N GLU A 683 24.94 -42.55 -4.41
CA GLU A 683 24.33 -43.56 -5.29
C GLU A 683 23.10 -44.25 -4.67
N ALA A 684 22.97 -44.22 -3.34
CA ALA A 684 21.86 -44.82 -2.60
C ALA A 684 21.31 -43.87 -1.52
N ALA A 685 21.57 -44.16 -0.24
CA ALA A 685 21.07 -43.39 0.90
C ALA A 685 22.03 -43.48 2.09
N GLY A 686 22.03 -42.44 2.93
CA GLY A 686 22.76 -42.41 4.20
C GLY A 686 21.79 -42.36 5.38
N LEU A 687 22.14 -43.03 6.47
CA LEU A 687 21.45 -42.94 7.75
C LEU A 687 22.43 -42.41 8.81
N PHE A 688 22.02 -41.38 9.55
CA PHE A 688 22.85 -40.75 10.58
C PHE A 688 22.23 -40.95 11.96
N ASP A 689 23.06 -41.23 12.95
CA ASP A 689 22.67 -41.23 14.35
C ASP A 689 22.85 -39.83 14.94
N ALA A 690 21.74 -39.11 15.10
CA ALA A 690 21.72 -37.77 15.70
C ALA A 690 21.41 -37.77 17.21
N THR A 691 21.43 -38.92 17.88
CA THR A 691 21.03 -39.04 19.30
C THR A 691 21.95 -38.28 20.28
N HIS A 692 23.11 -37.85 19.81
CA HIS A 692 24.03 -37.00 20.57
C HIS A 692 23.55 -35.54 20.69
N MET A 693 22.66 -35.09 19.79
CA MET A 693 22.05 -33.76 19.85
C MET A 693 21.14 -33.66 21.08
N GLY A 694 21.10 -32.47 21.70
CA GLY A 694 20.20 -32.21 22.81
C GLY A 694 18.76 -32.06 22.31
N THR A 695 17.80 -32.67 23.00
CA THR A 695 16.37 -32.52 22.68
C THR A 695 15.60 -32.12 23.93
N PHE A 696 15.04 -30.91 23.93
CA PHE A 696 14.25 -30.39 25.05
C PHE A 696 12.79 -30.28 24.65
N GLU A 697 11.90 -30.52 25.61
CA GLU A 697 10.48 -30.22 25.47
C GLU A 697 10.19 -28.93 26.24
N VAL A 698 9.53 -27.99 25.57
CA VAL A 698 8.97 -26.78 26.20
C VAL A 698 7.46 -26.83 26.02
N SER A 699 6.74 -26.92 27.13
CA SER A 699 5.29 -27.06 27.11
C SER A 699 4.64 -26.32 28.28
N GLY A 700 3.38 -25.91 28.06
CA GLY A 700 2.62 -25.13 29.04
C GLY A 700 1.96 -23.91 28.40
N PRO A 701 1.03 -23.25 29.12
CA PRO A 701 0.25 -22.13 28.58
C PRO A 701 1.09 -20.94 28.12
N HIS A 702 2.32 -20.79 28.65
CA HIS A 702 3.25 -19.70 28.33
C HIS A 702 4.49 -20.15 27.56
N ALA A 703 4.45 -21.33 26.94
CA ALA A 703 5.59 -21.90 26.23
C ALA A 703 6.01 -21.03 25.04
N LEU A 704 5.06 -20.39 24.34
CA LEU A 704 5.36 -19.50 23.23
C LEU A 704 6.12 -18.26 23.73
N GLU A 705 5.58 -17.60 24.76
CA GLU A 705 6.11 -16.35 25.31
C GLU A 705 7.51 -16.55 25.91
N PHE A 706 7.74 -17.68 26.59
CA PHE A 706 9.07 -18.05 27.05
C PHE A 706 10.05 -18.20 25.88
N LEU A 707 9.64 -18.91 24.81
CA LEU A 707 10.50 -19.10 23.63
C LEU A 707 10.76 -17.80 22.87
N GLU A 708 9.79 -16.89 22.76
CA GLU A 708 10.00 -15.54 22.19
C GLU A 708 11.01 -14.72 23.02
N THR A 709 11.14 -14.99 24.32
CA THR A 709 12.09 -14.29 25.20
C THR A 709 13.52 -14.78 25.03
N VAL A 710 13.71 -16.09 24.83
CA VAL A 710 15.04 -16.71 24.77
C VAL A 710 15.56 -16.96 23.36
N THR A 711 14.72 -16.80 22.33
CA THR A 711 15.09 -17.05 20.92
C THR A 711 15.01 -15.80 20.04
N THR A 712 15.74 -15.80 18.93
CA THR A 712 15.82 -14.62 18.03
C THR A 712 14.77 -14.55 16.94
N ASN A 713 14.30 -15.70 16.46
CA ASN A 713 13.32 -15.77 15.38
C ASN A 713 11.93 -15.98 15.97
N ASP A 714 10.95 -15.28 15.38
CA ASP A 714 9.53 -15.29 15.76
C ASP A 714 8.94 -16.71 15.70
N VAL A 715 8.78 -17.31 16.88
CA VAL A 715 8.26 -18.67 17.10
C VAL A 715 6.74 -18.69 16.86
N SER A 716 6.05 -17.57 17.05
CA SER A 716 4.60 -17.45 16.85
C SER A 716 4.19 -17.74 15.40
N THR A 717 5.10 -17.48 14.44
CA THR A 717 4.88 -17.77 13.01
C THR A 717 4.87 -19.26 12.66
N LEU A 718 5.34 -20.14 13.55
CA LEU A 718 5.32 -21.58 13.30
C LEU A 718 3.90 -22.11 13.42
N ALA A 719 3.38 -22.71 12.35
CA ALA A 719 2.19 -23.56 12.45
C ALA A 719 2.54 -24.90 13.11
N VAL A 720 1.53 -25.59 13.67
CA VAL A 720 1.73 -26.95 14.20
C VAL A 720 2.25 -27.87 13.08
N GLY A 721 3.35 -28.58 13.37
CA GLY A 721 4.08 -29.43 12.43
C GLY A 721 5.22 -28.71 11.69
N GLN A 722 5.43 -27.42 11.92
CA GLN A 722 6.53 -26.66 11.34
C GLN A 722 7.70 -26.52 12.30
N SER A 723 8.84 -26.14 11.73
CA SER A 723 10.06 -25.83 12.47
C SER A 723 10.84 -24.73 11.78
N HIS A 724 11.64 -24.00 12.55
CA HIS A 724 12.63 -23.06 12.03
C HIS A 724 13.93 -23.16 12.82
N TYR A 725 14.99 -22.62 12.23
CA TYR A 725 16.28 -22.44 12.88
C TYR A 725 16.30 -21.08 13.61
N THR A 726 16.95 -20.99 14.77
CA THR A 726 17.02 -19.78 15.59
C THR A 726 18.28 -19.81 16.46
N TYR A 727 18.53 -18.75 17.22
CA TYR A 727 19.61 -18.69 18.21
C TYR A 727 19.04 -18.50 19.61
N PHE A 728 19.70 -19.10 20.60
CA PHE A 728 19.61 -18.62 21.98
C PHE A 728 20.58 -17.48 22.18
N LEU A 729 20.13 -16.42 22.86
CA LEU A 729 20.97 -15.27 23.20
C LEU A 729 21.10 -15.10 24.71
N PHE A 730 22.26 -14.62 25.13
CA PHE A 730 22.42 -13.99 26.44
C PHE A 730 21.80 -12.59 26.43
N PRO A 731 21.53 -11.97 27.60
CA PRO A 731 20.89 -10.65 27.68
C PRO A 731 21.70 -9.53 27.00
N ASN A 732 23.02 -9.72 26.83
CA ASN A 732 23.88 -8.78 26.11
C ASN A 732 23.87 -8.98 24.57
N GLY A 733 23.08 -9.94 24.06
CA GLY A 733 22.98 -10.27 22.64
C GLY A 733 24.03 -11.27 22.13
N ASP A 734 24.90 -11.79 22.99
CA ASP A 734 25.86 -12.83 22.59
C ASP A 734 25.15 -14.16 22.35
N VAL A 735 25.56 -14.88 21.30
CA VAL A 735 24.98 -16.19 20.95
C VAL A 735 25.41 -17.24 21.96
N VAL A 736 24.42 -17.90 22.58
CA VAL A 736 24.62 -19.06 23.46
C VAL A 736 24.82 -20.32 22.64
N ASP A 737 23.86 -20.59 21.75
CA ASP A 737 23.84 -21.71 20.82
C ASP A 737 22.92 -21.41 19.64
N ASP A 738 23.10 -22.14 18.54
CA ASP A 738 22.14 -22.21 17.44
C ASP A 738 21.32 -23.50 17.51
N LEU A 739 20.03 -23.42 17.20
CA LEU A 739 19.10 -24.52 17.41
C LEU A 739 17.94 -24.54 16.43
N MET A 740 17.17 -25.63 16.47
CA MET A 740 15.86 -25.71 15.82
C MET A 740 14.72 -25.75 16.83
N VAL A 741 13.67 -24.97 16.58
CA VAL A 741 12.39 -25.03 17.29
C VAL A 741 11.37 -25.73 16.41
N TYR A 742 10.71 -26.76 16.94
CA TYR A 742 9.61 -27.48 16.29
C TYR A 742 8.33 -27.23 17.07
N ARG A 743 7.27 -26.72 16.42
CA ARG A 743 5.96 -26.61 17.04
C ARG A 743 5.20 -27.93 16.85
N ARG A 744 5.07 -28.71 17.92
CA ARG A 744 4.44 -30.05 17.88
C ARG A 744 2.95 -30.04 18.25
N GLY A 745 2.52 -29.00 18.97
CA GLY A 745 1.12 -28.74 19.31
C GLY A 745 0.90 -27.25 19.55
N ALA A 746 -0.32 -26.87 19.98
CA ALA A 746 -0.64 -25.46 20.23
C ALA A 746 0.34 -24.80 21.23
N ASN A 747 0.62 -25.52 22.32
CA ASN A 747 1.46 -25.10 23.45
C ASN A 747 2.55 -26.15 23.78
N ASN A 748 3.03 -26.87 22.75
CA ASN A 748 4.05 -27.90 22.90
C ASN A 748 5.09 -27.75 21.80
N TYR A 749 6.34 -27.55 22.21
CA TYR A 749 7.48 -27.32 21.36
C TYR A 749 8.60 -28.30 21.68
N MET A 750 9.36 -28.67 20.66
CA MET A 750 10.59 -29.44 20.82
C MET A 750 11.75 -28.60 20.31
N LEU A 751 12.78 -28.47 21.14
CA LEU A 751 14.02 -27.80 20.80
C LEU A 751 15.07 -28.86 20.49
N VAL A 752 15.84 -28.64 19.42
CA VAL A 752 17.00 -29.46 19.08
C VAL A 752 18.25 -28.59 19.13
N VAL A 753 19.09 -28.78 20.14
CA VAL A 753 20.28 -27.98 20.45
C VAL A 753 21.56 -28.75 20.14
N ASN A 754 22.69 -28.04 20.03
CA ASN A 754 23.97 -28.68 19.72
C ASN A 754 24.46 -29.55 20.88
N ALA A 755 25.04 -30.70 20.53
CA ALA A 755 25.54 -31.69 21.48
C ALA A 755 26.56 -31.10 22.48
N SER A 756 27.44 -30.20 22.03
CA SER A 756 28.47 -29.58 22.86
C SER A 756 27.93 -28.56 23.85
N ASN A 757 26.74 -28.01 23.60
CA ASN A 757 26.15 -26.96 24.42
C ASN A 757 24.97 -27.47 25.26
N ASN A 758 24.51 -28.71 25.06
CA ASN A 758 23.34 -29.28 25.72
C ASN A 758 23.22 -28.95 27.23
N ASP A 759 24.28 -29.19 28.01
CA ASP A 759 24.22 -28.98 29.47
C ASP A 759 24.21 -27.48 29.83
N LYS A 760 24.91 -26.64 29.03
CA LYS A 760 24.90 -25.18 29.12
C LYS A 760 23.54 -24.59 28.77
N ASP A 761 22.94 -25.05 27.67
CA ASP A 761 21.65 -24.58 27.18
C ASP A 761 20.53 -24.95 28.15
N TRP A 762 20.56 -26.17 28.70
CA TRP A 762 19.64 -26.57 29.76
C TRP A 762 19.78 -25.68 30.99
N ALA A 763 21.01 -25.42 31.45
CA ALA A 763 21.25 -24.53 32.58
C ALA A 763 20.81 -23.10 32.30
N TRP A 764 21.04 -22.58 31.09
CA TRP A 764 20.60 -21.25 30.66
C TRP A 764 19.08 -21.14 30.67
N LEU A 765 18.36 -22.05 30.03
CA LEU A 765 16.90 -22.02 29.95
C LEU A 765 16.22 -22.17 31.31
N ASN A 766 16.84 -22.84 32.29
CA ASN A 766 16.29 -22.94 33.64
C ASN A 766 16.69 -21.76 34.55
N ALA A 767 17.63 -20.92 34.10
CA ALA A 767 18.06 -19.73 34.82
C ALA A 767 17.29 -18.46 34.38
N VAL A 768 16.78 -18.44 33.15
CA VAL A 768 15.79 -17.47 32.65
C VAL A 768 14.45 -17.77 33.29
#